data_AF-A0A9P7ZYJ4-F1
#
_entry.id   AF-A0A9P7ZYJ4-F1
#
_cell.length_a   1.000
_cell.length_b   1.000
_cell.length_c   1.000
_cell.angle_alpha   90.00
_cell.angle_beta   90.00
_cell.angle_gamma   90.00
#
_symmetry.space_group_name_H-M   'P 1'
#
loop_
_entity.id
_entity.type
_entity.pdbx_description
1 polymer ?
#
loop_
_entity_poly.entity_id
_entity_poly.type
_entity_poly.pdbx_seq_one_letter_code
_entity_poly.pdbx_strand_id
1 'polypeptide(L)'
;MLESIYDINYWKTYLNGPNFSTEQIPDLISKVAIVTGGNSGLGFETALALASHGAHVFLACRNRTKTLEAIERLERELAETAPHLYPKLDFLLLDLSDLRSVAKAANEFLSKGLSLNILVNNAGLGLSPPTLSKDGIELLFAVNHMGHFLFTELLLPKLIASQPSRIVCVSSMAHELQLPVGGIQFGTLGQAAAEAPLINYNRSKLANILYTKALARRLRNAGHDRVFVNAVHPGFCITGIDDNVGSTLGYLATTLMARTRHLVGRSAADGALSSLYCATSPEIESKNLSGRYFVPDAHELRPSPYAMNKELQERLYKYSEDFMAKRGLIPHSSFDAAMTSRTLSSSFPGATIDFTRGNRCQHHAQSHSASFSHGRPQPCTPIDRQSPEAHPMSQALLPSTPLQDSTHGLGLSAIPANDNFSNHQTLITSRSMDQFCVMQELGNGSFGSVFKAQHKESGVMFAIKKMKKKFASQGDCRSLKEVKALEALRSGPHIVRLHHFFLEKKELHLVFELMEGNLYQLIKDRNGKRLEESRIRSMLFQILRGLHHMHSKGIMHRDMKPENLLVTGDTVKIGDFGLARELKSRPPYTTYVSTRWYRAPEVLLQCNSYTYAVDLWAAGTIAAELMTLKPLFPGNSDVDQVNRIGSVLGNPSPRLLADSHGEPMRANTSMPGGEWREGVQLAARMRFSFPEAASRSLRDCIPDASEDSLEIVSGLLQYEPRNRLTSLQALHSTWFKNEPEVEDLRVLTDIQHSPDKRRSMFAGLRSASFLKEGKDRKRGLSLSLNGTVDKPAFAAVAKMTAETQHHRPDDVEDLQPPDHLETQFGLPEISPISPFWNEI
;
A
#
# COMPACT_ATOMS: atom_id res chain seq x y z
N MET A 1 -0.66 -24.43 -14.69
CA MET A 1 -1.28 -23.10 -14.93
C MET A 1 -0.93 -22.05 -13.84
N LEU A 2 -0.04 -22.33 -12.87
CA LEU A 2 0.42 -21.34 -11.88
C LEU A 2 1.90 -20.92 -12.04
N GLU A 3 2.63 -21.56 -12.96
CA GLU A 3 4.09 -21.43 -13.08
C GLU A 3 4.57 -20.18 -13.82
N SER A 4 3.67 -19.42 -14.47
CA SER A 4 4.02 -18.26 -15.30
C SER A 4 3.52 -16.93 -14.74
N ILE A 5 3.43 -16.81 -13.41
CA ILE A 5 3.02 -15.53 -12.78
C ILE A 5 4.23 -14.60 -12.61
N TYR A 6 5.41 -15.09 -12.20
CA TYR A 6 6.69 -14.36 -12.22
C TYR A 6 7.89 -15.33 -12.28
N ASP A 7 8.97 -14.98 -12.98
CA ASP A 7 10.25 -15.68 -12.85
C ASP A 7 10.83 -15.46 -11.43
N ILE A 8 11.39 -16.52 -10.85
CA ILE A 8 12.24 -16.48 -9.65
C ILE A 8 13.32 -15.39 -9.78
N ASN A 9 13.90 -15.19 -10.97
CA ASN A 9 14.94 -14.18 -11.17
C ASN A 9 14.40 -12.74 -11.10
N TYR A 10 13.14 -12.49 -11.43
CA TYR A 10 12.51 -11.19 -11.17
C TYR A 10 12.37 -10.95 -9.66
N TRP A 11 11.83 -11.91 -8.91
CA TRP A 11 11.68 -11.75 -7.45
C TRP A 11 13.01 -11.62 -6.70
N LYS A 12 14.09 -12.22 -7.20
CA LYS A 12 15.45 -12.00 -6.65
C LYS A 12 15.88 -10.53 -6.70
N THR A 13 15.48 -9.74 -7.70
CA THR A 13 15.83 -8.31 -7.77
C THR A 13 15.28 -7.53 -6.57
N TYR A 14 14.04 -7.83 -6.15
CA TYR A 14 13.40 -7.24 -4.97
C TYR A 14 14.07 -7.61 -3.63
N LEU A 15 14.89 -8.67 -3.58
CA LEU A 15 15.67 -9.06 -2.40
C LEU A 15 17.07 -8.40 -2.38
N ASN A 16 17.58 -8.00 -3.53
CA ASN A 16 18.91 -7.39 -3.67
C ASN A 16 18.91 -5.88 -3.45
N GLY A 17 17.75 -5.22 -3.62
CA GLY A 17 17.60 -3.78 -3.47
C GLY A 17 18.07 -2.95 -4.68
N PRO A 18 18.02 -1.61 -4.59
CA PRO A 18 18.38 -0.70 -5.66
C PRO A 18 19.87 -0.73 -6.01
N ASN A 19 20.19 -1.03 -7.28
CA ASN A 19 21.52 -0.78 -7.85
C ASN A 19 21.77 0.72 -8.13
N PHE A 20 20.71 1.54 -8.07
CA PHE A 20 20.75 2.97 -8.40
C PHE A 20 19.80 3.77 -7.51
N SER A 21 20.28 4.90 -6.99
CA SER A 21 19.48 5.89 -6.26
C SER A 21 19.54 7.28 -6.89
N THR A 22 18.64 8.18 -6.47
CA THR A 22 18.54 9.55 -6.97
C THR A 22 19.80 10.38 -6.75
N GLU A 23 20.58 10.08 -5.72
CA GLU A 23 21.81 10.79 -5.34
C GLU A 23 23.01 10.41 -6.23
N GLN A 24 22.81 9.43 -7.13
CA GLN A 24 23.80 9.00 -8.14
C GLN A 24 23.52 9.58 -9.54
N ILE A 25 22.51 10.45 -9.66
CA ILE A 25 22.27 11.23 -10.87
C ILE A 25 23.43 12.26 -10.99
N PRO A 26 24.18 12.29 -12.11
CA PRO A 26 25.22 13.30 -12.33
C PRO A 26 24.60 14.68 -12.56
N ASP A 27 25.42 15.73 -12.49
CA ASP A 27 25.03 17.09 -12.90
C ASP A 27 24.45 17.10 -14.34
N LEU A 28 23.23 17.62 -14.46
CA LEU A 28 22.47 17.75 -15.70
C LEU A 28 22.34 19.23 -16.15
N ILE A 29 23.12 20.15 -15.59
CA ILE A 29 23.23 21.52 -16.10
C ILE A 29 23.55 21.49 -17.61
N SER A 30 22.85 22.35 -18.36
CA SER A 30 22.86 22.40 -19.84
C SER A 30 22.35 21.14 -20.56
N LYS A 31 21.75 20.17 -19.86
CA LYS A 31 20.99 19.08 -20.49
C LYS A 31 19.52 19.47 -20.64
N VAL A 32 18.95 19.12 -21.79
CA VAL A 32 17.52 19.28 -22.06
C VAL A 32 16.84 17.93 -22.09
N ALA A 33 15.73 17.81 -21.37
CA ALA A 33 14.94 16.61 -21.22
C ALA A 33 13.48 16.83 -21.65
N ILE A 34 12.85 15.80 -22.21
CA ILE A 34 11.39 15.74 -22.39
C ILE A 34 10.85 14.52 -21.64
N VAL A 35 9.87 14.73 -20.75
CA VAL A 35 9.16 13.65 -20.04
C VAL A 35 7.69 13.66 -20.48
N THR A 36 7.30 12.62 -21.22
CA THR A 36 5.90 12.45 -21.63
C THR A 36 5.04 12.03 -20.44
N GLY A 37 3.91 12.71 -20.23
CA GLY A 37 3.07 12.51 -19.03
C GLY A 37 3.75 12.98 -17.74
N GLY A 38 4.68 13.94 -17.83
CA GLY A 38 5.45 14.47 -16.69
C GLY A 38 4.62 15.14 -15.58
N ASN A 39 3.30 15.26 -15.72
CA ASN A 39 2.45 15.95 -14.75
C ASN A 39 1.86 15.06 -13.64
N SER A 40 2.07 13.73 -13.67
CA SER A 40 1.62 12.82 -12.60
C SER A 40 2.40 11.52 -12.52
N GLY A 41 2.32 10.86 -11.35
CA GLY A 41 2.91 9.54 -11.10
C GLY A 41 4.40 9.47 -11.45
N LEU A 42 4.82 8.36 -12.06
CA LEU A 42 6.20 8.11 -12.52
C LEU A 42 6.79 9.27 -13.35
N GLY A 43 5.96 9.95 -14.15
CA GLY A 43 6.39 11.07 -14.96
C GLY A 43 6.75 12.31 -14.14
N PHE A 44 5.99 12.58 -13.08
CA PHE A 44 6.26 13.68 -12.17
C PHE A 44 7.57 13.47 -11.41
N GLU A 45 7.76 12.29 -10.82
CA GLU A 45 8.96 11.94 -10.06
C GLU A 45 10.21 11.93 -10.97
N THR A 46 10.07 11.46 -12.21
CA THR A 46 11.13 11.53 -13.21
C THR A 46 11.46 12.99 -13.57
N ALA A 47 10.45 13.86 -13.75
CA ALA A 47 10.67 15.28 -14.03
C ALA A 47 11.33 16.01 -12.85
N LEU A 48 10.89 15.72 -11.62
CA LEU A 48 11.47 16.26 -10.38
C LEU A 48 12.95 15.89 -10.25
N ALA A 49 13.28 14.59 -10.36
CA ALA A 49 14.66 14.13 -10.19
C ALA A 49 15.61 14.59 -11.32
N LEU A 50 15.11 14.86 -12.53
CA LEU A 50 15.89 15.49 -13.60
C LEU A 50 16.11 16.99 -13.32
N ALA A 51 15.07 17.70 -12.87
CA ALA A 51 15.14 19.13 -12.58
C ALA A 51 16.00 19.43 -11.34
N SER A 52 15.94 18.60 -10.29
CA SER A 52 16.74 18.76 -9.06
C SER A 52 18.25 18.58 -9.29
N HIS A 53 18.64 18.03 -10.43
CA HIS A 53 20.04 17.94 -10.89
C HIS A 53 20.36 18.93 -12.03
N GLY A 54 19.53 19.97 -12.22
CA GLY A 54 19.82 21.10 -13.10
C GLY A 54 19.39 20.97 -14.57
N ALA A 55 18.65 19.91 -14.94
CA ALA A 55 18.15 19.77 -16.31
C ALA A 55 17.06 20.80 -16.65
N HIS A 56 17.00 21.23 -17.90
CA HIS A 56 15.82 21.90 -18.47
C HIS A 56 14.81 20.82 -18.88
N VAL A 57 13.67 20.73 -18.18
CA VAL A 57 12.67 19.66 -18.38
C VAL A 57 11.40 20.19 -19.04
N PHE A 58 11.02 19.56 -20.16
CA PHE A 58 9.71 19.75 -20.79
C PHE A 58 8.72 18.68 -20.31
N LEU A 59 7.62 19.11 -19.69
CA LEU A 59 6.50 18.25 -19.32
C LEU A 59 5.55 18.15 -20.53
N ALA A 60 5.66 17.05 -21.28
CA ALA A 60 4.92 16.84 -22.52
C ALA A 60 3.59 16.11 -22.26
N CYS A 61 2.50 16.86 -22.23
CA CYS A 61 1.21 16.43 -21.66
C CYS A 61 -0.01 16.95 -22.42
N ARG A 62 -1.13 16.20 -22.37
CA ARG A 62 -2.37 16.50 -23.11
C ARG A 62 -3.29 17.56 -22.47
N ASN A 63 -3.08 17.91 -21.21
CA ASN A 63 -3.92 18.88 -20.48
C ASN A 63 -3.04 20.00 -19.93
N ARG A 64 -3.25 21.23 -20.42
CA ARG A 64 -2.45 22.41 -20.05
C ARG A 64 -2.57 22.73 -18.57
N THR A 65 -3.79 22.91 -18.05
CA THR A 65 -4.03 23.31 -16.66
C THR A 65 -3.39 22.35 -15.66
N LYS A 66 -3.67 21.04 -15.79
CA LYS A 66 -3.08 19.97 -14.96
C LYS A 66 -1.57 19.80 -15.11
N THR A 67 -0.93 20.48 -16.07
CA THR A 67 0.52 20.47 -16.24
C THR A 67 1.16 21.75 -15.70
N LEU A 68 0.49 22.89 -15.81
CA LEU A 68 0.91 24.12 -15.11
C LEU A 68 0.82 23.93 -13.59
N GLU A 69 -0.30 23.39 -13.08
CA GLU A 69 -0.47 22.97 -11.67
C GLU A 69 0.66 22.02 -11.18
N ALA A 70 1.21 21.20 -12.09
CA ALA A 70 2.30 20.28 -11.79
C ALA A 70 3.67 20.98 -11.82
N ILE A 71 3.89 21.92 -12.75
CA ILE A 71 5.09 22.78 -12.77
C ILE A 71 5.15 23.62 -11.48
N GLU A 72 4.06 24.29 -11.11
CA GLU A 72 3.96 25.03 -9.84
C GLU A 72 4.19 24.16 -8.60
N ARG A 73 4.02 22.83 -8.70
CA ARG A 73 4.34 21.90 -7.61
C ARG A 73 5.81 21.49 -7.63
N LEU A 74 6.36 21.16 -8.81
CA LEU A 74 7.79 20.93 -8.99
C LEU A 74 8.62 22.12 -8.49
N GLU A 75 8.26 23.35 -8.88
CA GLU A 75 8.98 24.57 -8.48
C GLU A 75 9.06 24.75 -6.95
N ARG A 76 7.99 24.38 -6.22
CA ARG A 76 7.99 24.39 -4.74
C ARG A 76 8.82 23.28 -4.14
N GLU A 77 8.66 22.04 -4.63
CA GLU A 77 9.46 20.89 -4.18
C GLU A 77 10.96 21.10 -4.46
N LEU A 78 11.31 21.77 -5.55
CA LEU A 78 12.67 22.17 -5.91
C LEU A 78 13.20 23.32 -5.06
N ALA A 79 12.38 24.31 -4.72
CA ALA A 79 12.77 25.39 -3.81
C ALA A 79 13.06 24.88 -2.38
N GLU A 80 12.42 23.79 -1.94
CA GLU A 80 12.72 23.15 -0.65
C GLU A 80 13.95 22.23 -0.72
N THR A 81 14.15 21.48 -1.81
CA THR A 81 15.18 20.43 -1.90
C THR A 81 16.50 20.86 -2.56
N ALA A 82 16.45 21.82 -3.49
CA ALA A 82 17.59 22.30 -4.27
C ALA A 82 17.59 23.84 -4.44
N PRO A 83 17.53 24.65 -3.35
CA PRO A 83 17.33 26.10 -3.39
C PRO A 83 18.44 26.92 -4.09
N HIS A 84 19.52 26.28 -4.52
CA HIS A 84 20.64 26.86 -5.25
C HIS A 84 20.58 26.59 -6.78
N LEU A 85 19.61 25.80 -7.23
CA LEU A 85 19.34 25.51 -8.64
C LEU A 85 18.03 26.17 -9.09
N TYR A 86 18.05 26.75 -10.28
CA TYR A 86 16.87 27.30 -10.95
C TYR A 86 16.62 26.53 -12.26
N PRO A 87 16.27 25.24 -12.19
CA PRO A 87 16.07 24.41 -13.37
C PRO A 87 14.85 24.90 -14.15
N LYS A 88 14.98 25.03 -15.46
CA LYS A 88 13.88 25.51 -16.29
C LYS A 88 12.85 24.41 -16.51
N LEU A 89 11.58 24.71 -16.25
CA LEU A 89 10.44 23.85 -16.55
C LEU A 89 9.58 24.50 -17.64
N ASP A 90 9.24 23.74 -18.68
CA ASP A 90 8.37 24.19 -19.77
C ASP A 90 7.23 23.19 -19.99
N PHE A 91 6.04 23.70 -20.34
CA PHE A 91 4.94 22.88 -20.83
C PHE A 91 5.07 22.61 -22.33
N LEU A 92 4.80 21.38 -22.77
CA LEU A 92 4.63 21.02 -24.18
C LEU A 92 3.29 20.29 -24.38
N LEU A 93 2.44 20.78 -25.29
CA LEU A 93 1.12 20.19 -25.54
C LEU A 93 1.24 18.91 -26.40
N LEU A 94 1.05 17.75 -25.78
CA LEU A 94 1.18 16.44 -26.42
C LEU A 94 -0.01 15.52 -26.10
N ASP A 95 -0.90 15.32 -27.08
CA ASP A 95 -1.92 14.26 -27.06
C ASP A 95 -1.46 13.06 -27.91
N LEU A 96 -0.98 12.01 -27.25
CA LEU A 96 -0.52 10.76 -27.88
C LEU A 96 -1.64 9.93 -28.52
N SER A 97 -2.92 10.32 -28.36
CA SER A 97 -4.06 9.70 -29.07
C SER A 97 -4.38 10.35 -30.42
N ASP A 98 -3.56 11.33 -30.82
CA ASP A 98 -3.72 12.17 -32.01
C ASP A 98 -2.36 12.41 -32.67
N LEU A 99 -2.10 11.72 -33.78
CA LEU A 99 -0.80 11.78 -34.43
C LEU A 99 -0.48 13.16 -35.03
N ARG A 100 -1.48 14.01 -35.27
CA ARG A 100 -1.27 15.42 -35.67
C ARG A 100 -0.86 16.27 -34.48
N SER A 101 -1.43 16.04 -33.29
CA SER A 101 -0.94 16.65 -32.06
C SER A 101 0.49 16.25 -31.76
N VAL A 102 0.86 14.99 -31.98
CA VAL A 102 2.24 14.50 -31.81
C VAL A 102 3.21 15.22 -32.75
N ALA A 103 2.88 15.30 -34.05
CA ALA A 103 3.71 16.00 -35.02
C ALA A 103 3.84 17.50 -34.71
N LYS A 104 2.75 18.15 -34.27
CA LYS A 104 2.78 19.55 -33.82
C LYS A 104 3.69 19.74 -32.61
N ALA A 105 3.63 18.85 -31.61
CA ALA A 105 4.46 18.92 -30.41
C ALA A 105 5.97 18.77 -30.73
N ALA A 106 6.32 17.83 -31.61
CA ALA A 106 7.70 17.65 -32.05
C ALA A 106 8.22 18.90 -32.78
N ASN A 107 7.44 19.44 -33.73
CA ASN A 107 7.80 20.67 -34.44
C ASN A 107 7.87 21.90 -33.52
N GLU A 108 6.98 22.02 -32.53
CA GLU A 108 7.05 23.10 -31.54
C GLU A 108 8.34 23.02 -30.72
N PHE A 109 8.74 21.82 -30.24
CA PHE A 109 10.01 21.65 -29.55
C PHE A 109 11.21 21.97 -30.46
N LEU A 110 11.24 21.43 -31.68
CA LEU A 110 12.33 21.66 -32.64
C LEU A 110 12.50 23.15 -32.99
N SER A 111 11.40 23.91 -33.06
CA SER A 111 11.43 25.36 -33.33
C SER A 111 12.15 26.18 -32.25
N LYS A 112 12.31 25.65 -31.02
CA LYS A 112 13.02 26.30 -29.91
C LYS A 112 14.55 26.20 -30.07
N GLY A 113 15.07 25.41 -31.00
CA GLY A 113 16.51 25.27 -31.31
C GLY A 113 17.35 24.50 -30.27
N LEU A 114 16.88 24.42 -29.03
CA LEU A 114 17.46 23.71 -27.87
C LEU A 114 17.95 22.29 -28.20
N SER A 115 19.01 21.82 -27.54
CA SER A 115 19.43 20.40 -27.58
C SER A 115 18.31 19.46 -27.09
N LEU A 116 18.47 18.16 -27.30
CA LEU A 116 17.64 17.13 -26.67
C LEU A 116 18.51 15.96 -26.23
N ASN A 117 18.86 15.93 -24.95
CA ASN A 117 19.77 14.93 -24.39
C ASN A 117 19.01 13.74 -23.78
N ILE A 118 17.78 13.95 -23.30
CA ILE A 118 16.99 12.91 -22.63
C ILE A 118 15.55 12.93 -23.17
N LEU A 119 15.06 11.80 -23.68
CA LEU A 119 13.65 11.59 -24.00
C LEU A 119 13.09 10.42 -23.19
N VAL A 120 12.13 10.69 -22.31
CA VAL A 120 11.43 9.67 -21.52
C VAL A 120 10.01 9.49 -22.07
N ASN A 121 9.84 8.40 -22.81
CA ASN A 121 8.56 7.87 -23.30
C ASN A 121 7.87 7.11 -22.16
N ASN A 122 7.36 7.87 -21.18
CA ASN A 122 6.76 7.42 -19.92
C ASN A 122 5.22 7.38 -19.95
N ALA A 123 4.58 8.26 -20.73
CA ALA A 123 3.12 8.32 -20.78
C ALA A 123 2.50 6.99 -21.23
N GLY A 124 1.24 6.77 -20.84
CA GLY A 124 0.51 5.60 -21.29
C GLY A 124 -0.90 5.52 -20.76
N LEU A 125 -1.66 4.59 -21.32
CA LEU A 125 -2.95 4.15 -20.81
C LEU A 125 -2.81 2.73 -20.26
N GLY A 126 -3.36 2.53 -19.05
CA GLY A 126 -3.63 1.22 -18.49
C GLY A 126 -4.87 0.62 -19.14
N LEU A 127 -5.28 -0.55 -18.65
CA LEU A 127 -6.40 -1.32 -19.22
C LEU A 127 -7.64 -0.42 -19.38
N SER A 128 -8.03 -0.20 -20.63
CA SER A 128 -9.10 0.72 -21.04
C SER A 128 -10.07 0.00 -21.98
N PRO A 129 -11.32 0.46 -22.12
CA PRO A 129 -12.31 -0.20 -22.97
C PRO A 129 -11.85 -0.29 -24.44
N PRO A 130 -12.20 -1.38 -25.15
CA PRO A 130 -11.75 -1.62 -26.52
C PRO A 130 -12.28 -0.54 -27.47
N THR A 131 -11.39 0.34 -27.93
CA THR A 131 -11.72 1.58 -28.65
C THR A 131 -10.63 1.92 -29.67
N LEU A 132 -10.93 2.75 -30.66
CA LEU A 132 -9.94 3.28 -31.61
C LEU A 132 -9.53 4.72 -31.22
N SER A 133 -8.29 5.08 -31.52
CA SER A 133 -7.81 6.47 -31.56
C SER A 133 -8.38 7.24 -32.76
N LYS A 134 -8.15 8.57 -32.78
CA LYS A 134 -8.56 9.46 -33.89
C LYS A 134 -8.00 9.01 -35.25
N ASP A 135 -6.85 8.34 -35.23
CA ASP A 135 -6.15 7.82 -36.40
C ASP A 135 -6.61 6.41 -36.86
N GLY A 136 -7.61 5.80 -36.20
CA GLY A 136 -8.20 4.52 -36.61
C GLY A 136 -7.38 3.27 -36.24
N ILE A 137 -6.59 3.34 -35.17
CA ILE A 137 -5.88 2.20 -34.58
C ILE A 137 -6.21 2.08 -33.08
N GLU A 138 -6.25 0.86 -32.55
CA GLU A 138 -6.69 0.56 -31.18
C GLU A 138 -5.93 1.38 -30.13
N LEU A 139 -6.69 1.94 -29.17
CA LEU A 139 -6.27 3.08 -28.36
C LEU A 139 -5.06 2.82 -27.44
N LEU A 140 -4.92 1.61 -26.87
CA LEU A 140 -3.76 1.26 -26.06
C LEU A 140 -2.50 1.16 -26.91
N PHE A 141 -2.60 0.52 -28.09
CA PHE A 141 -1.50 0.49 -29.05
C PHE A 141 -1.16 1.87 -29.63
N ALA A 142 -2.18 2.72 -29.82
CA ALA A 142 -2.01 4.10 -30.28
C ALA A 142 -1.19 4.93 -29.28
N VAL A 143 -1.61 4.98 -28.02
CA VAL A 143 -1.00 5.86 -27.01
C VAL A 143 0.32 5.28 -26.47
N ASN A 144 0.38 3.98 -26.16
CA ASN A 144 1.56 3.40 -25.52
C ASN A 144 2.74 3.27 -26.49
N HIS A 145 2.48 2.98 -27.77
CA HIS A 145 3.50 2.74 -28.80
C HIS A 145 3.47 3.77 -29.93
N MET A 146 2.39 3.85 -30.72
CA MET A 146 2.41 4.61 -32.01
C MET A 146 2.68 6.11 -31.84
N GLY A 147 2.10 6.75 -30.83
CA GLY A 147 2.36 8.15 -30.51
C GLY A 147 3.82 8.40 -30.11
N HIS A 148 4.39 7.52 -29.27
CA HIS A 148 5.81 7.61 -28.89
C HIS A 148 6.76 7.28 -30.04
N PHE A 149 6.39 6.34 -30.92
CA PHE A 149 7.13 6.06 -32.16
C PHE A 149 7.24 7.33 -33.00
N LEU A 150 6.12 7.96 -33.36
CA LEU A 150 6.14 9.19 -34.16
C LEU A 150 6.88 10.34 -33.46
N PHE A 151 6.65 10.54 -32.17
CA PHE A 151 7.32 11.59 -31.39
C PHE A 151 8.84 11.40 -31.36
N THR A 152 9.30 10.16 -31.15
CA THR A 152 10.72 9.83 -31.11
C THR A 152 11.36 9.94 -32.49
N GLU A 153 10.73 9.42 -33.55
CA GLU A 153 11.27 9.46 -34.92
C GLU A 153 11.41 10.90 -35.43
N LEU A 154 10.42 11.77 -35.18
CA LEU A 154 10.51 13.20 -35.52
C LEU A 154 11.61 13.95 -34.73
N LEU A 155 11.88 13.53 -33.49
CA LEU A 155 12.94 14.10 -32.64
C LEU A 155 14.30 13.42 -32.84
N LEU A 156 14.38 12.32 -33.57
CA LEU A 156 15.56 11.48 -33.70
C LEU A 156 16.77 12.24 -34.29
N PRO A 157 16.64 13.07 -35.34
CA PRO A 157 17.76 13.88 -35.84
C PRO A 157 18.33 14.83 -34.76
N LYS A 158 17.48 15.32 -33.85
CA LYS A 158 17.91 16.23 -32.78
C LYS A 158 18.54 15.48 -31.60
N LEU A 159 18.07 14.27 -31.29
CA LEU A 159 18.73 13.34 -30.35
C LEU A 159 20.11 12.91 -30.85
N ILE A 160 20.25 12.66 -32.16
CA ILE A 160 21.54 12.37 -32.82
C ILE A 160 22.48 13.59 -32.77
N ALA A 161 21.98 14.79 -33.09
CA ALA A 161 22.76 16.03 -33.00
C ALA A 161 23.14 16.44 -31.56
N SER A 162 22.52 15.84 -30.55
CA SER A 162 22.73 16.14 -29.12
C SER A 162 23.48 15.02 -28.37
N GLN A 163 24.20 14.16 -29.10
CA GLN A 163 24.94 13.03 -28.52
C GLN A 163 26.02 13.49 -27.49
N PRO A 164 26.19 12.77 -26.37
CA PRO A 164 25.46 11.57 -25.99
C PRO A 164 24.01 11.87 -25.54
N SER A 165 23.08 11.00 -25.93
CA SER A 165 21.66 11.17 -25.64
C SER A 165 21.01 9.85 -25.22
N ARG A 166 19.86 9.94 -24.53
CA ARG A 166 19.10 8.82 -23.96
C ARG A 166 17.67 8.82 -24.46
N ILE A 167 17.17 7.64 -24.79
CA ILE A 167 15.76 7.38 -25.10
C ILE A 167 15.29 6.24 -24.18
N VAL A 168 14.33 6.52 -23.31
CA VAL A 168 13.81 5.58 -22.31
C VAL A 168 12.36 5.25 -22.63
N CYS A 169 12.06 3.98 -22.90
CA CYS A 169 10.75 3.50 -23.31
C CYS A 169 10.07 2.69 -22.20
N VAL A 170 9.03 3.24 -21.57
CA VAL A 170 8.34 2.57 -20.45
C VAL A 170 7.43 1.45 -20.96
N SER A 171 7.83 0.22 -20.64
CA SER A 171 7.15 -1.03 -20.91
C SER A 171 6.55 -1.61 -19.61
N SER A 172 6.33 -2.92 -19.56
CA SER A 172 5.82 -3.69 -18.42
C SER A 172 6.02 -5.18 -18.67
N MET A 173 6.16 -6.00 -17.62
CA MET A 173 6.10 -7.47 -17.69
C MET A 173 4.77 -8.03 -18.22
N ALA A 174 3.76 -7.20 -18.43
CA ALA A 174 2.63 -7.49 -19.31
C ALA A 174 3.05 -8.11 -20.67
N HIS A 175 4.25 -7.80 -21.19
CA HIS A 175 4.80 -8.37 -22.42
C HIS A 175 5.21 -9.85 -22.36
N GLU A 176 5.11 -10.50 -21.21
CA GLU A 176 5.34 -11.94 -21.00
C GLU A 176 4.02 -12.73 -20.88
N LEU A 177 2.89 -12.04 -20.67
CA LEU A 177 1.61 -12.65 -20.32
C LEU A 177 0.62 -12.65 -21.50
N GLN A 178 -0.11 -13.75 -21.67
CA GLN A 178 -1.31 -13.86 -22.53
C GLN A 178 -1.19 -13.16 -23.90
N LEU A 179 -0.11 -13.45 -24.64
CA LEU A 179 0.07 -12.97 -26.01
C LEU A 179 -0.46 -14.00 -27.03
N PRO A 180 -1.02 -13.55 -28.17
CA PRO A 180 -1.40 -14.43 -29.26
C PRO A 180 -0.16 -15.07 -29.92
N VAL A 181 -0.38 -16.15 -30.67
CA VAL A 181 0.69 -16.83 -31.43
C VAL A 181 1.32 -15.83 -32.41
N GLY A 182 2.64 -15.63 -32.29
CA GLY A 182 3.37 -14.62 -33.07
C GLY A 182 3.46 -13.22 -32.44
N GLY A 183 2.94 -13.03 -31.23
CA GLY A 183 3.14 -11.82 -30.41
C GLY A 183 2.24 -10.64 -30.79
N ILE A 184 2.34 -10.10 -32.01
CA ILE A 184 1.54 -8.95 -32.46
C ILE A 184 0.73 -9.32 -33.72
N GLN A 185 -0.60 -9.38 -33.56
CA GLN A 185 -1.55 -9.53 -34.67
C GLN A 185 -1.79 -8.18 -35.39
N PHE A 186 -0.89 -7.81 -36.30
CA PHE A 186 -0.97 -6.52 -37.01
C PHE A 186 -2.31 -6.25 -37.73
N GLY A 187 -3.01 -7.31 -38.18
CA GLY A 187 -4.32 -7.20 -38.83
C GLY A 187 -5.50 -6.85 -37.91
N THR A 188 -5.38 -7.07 -36.59
CA THR A 188 -6.44 -6.73 -35.62
C THR A 188 -6.26 -5.33 -35.02
N LEU A 189 -5.14 -4.64 -35.28
CA LEU A 189 -4.85 -3.32 -34.71
C LEU A 189 -5.84 -2.22 -35.17
N GLY A 190 -6.43 -2.35 -36.37
CA GLY A 190 -7.46 -1.42 -36.87
C GLY A 190 -8.87 -1.71 -36.35
N GLN A 191 -9.05 -2.63 -35.40
CA GLN A 191 -10.34 -3.11 -34.93
C GLN A 191 -10.42 -2.96 -33.40
N ALA A 192 -11.41 -2.22 -32.91
CA ALA A 192 -11.51 -1.85 -31.49
C ALA A 192 -11.53 -3.07 -30.55
N ALA A 193 -12.39 -4.05 -30.84
CA ALA A 193 -12.73 -5.18 -29.96
C ALA A 193 -12.37 -6.55 -30.55
N ALA A 194 -11.41 -6.61 -31.49
CA ALA A 194 -10.95 -7.88 -32.09
C ALA A 194 -10.07 -8.73 -31.15
N GLU A 195 -9.66 -8.16 -30.02
CA GLU A 195 -8.79 -8.77 -29.00
C GLU A 195 -9.24 -8.27 -27.61
N ALA A 196 -9.02 -9.07 -26.57
CA ALA A 196 -9.40 -8.68 -25.20
C ALA A 196 -8.55 -7.50 -24.69
N PRO A 197 -9.08 -6.60 -23.83
CA PRO A 197 -8.34 -5.41 -23.38
C PRO A 197 -6.99 -5.72 -22.68
N LEU A 198 -6.88 -6.86 -22.02
CA LEU A 198 -5.62 -7.35 -21.45
C LEU A 198 -4.60 -7.69 -22.54
N ILE A 199 -5.02 -8.36 -23.62
CA ILE A 199 -4.18 -8.65 -24.78
C ILE A 199 -3.75 -7.35 -25.47
N ASN A 200 -4.65 -6.36 -25.58
CA ASN A 200 -4.36 -5.04 -26.13
C ASN A 200 -3.30 -4.28 -25.32
N TYR A 201 -3.36 -4.33 -24.00
CA TYR A 201 -2.32 -3.77 -23.13
C TYR A 201 -1.00 -4.54 -23.29
N ASN A 202 -1.03 -5.87 -23.21
CA ASN A 202 0.16 -6.72 -23.26
C ASN A 202 0.93 -6.58 -24.59
N ARG A 203 0.22 -6.57 -25.74
CA ARG A 203 0.84 -6.32 -27.06
C ARG A 203 1.43 -4.91 -27.18
N SER A 204 0.81 -3.90 -26.56
CA SER A 204 1.34 -2.53 -26.56
C SER A 204 2.64 -2.40 -25.74
N LYS A 205 2.75 -3.14 -24.63
CA LYS A 205 3.97 -3.14 -23.81
C LYS A 205 5.08 -4.00 -24.43
N LEU A 206 4.73 -5.09 -25.12
CA LEU A 206 5.65 -5.81 -26.01
C LEU A 206 6.21 -4.92 -27.12
N ALA A 207 5.36 -4.09 -27.75
CA ALA A 207 5.78 -3.19 -28.82
C ALA A 207 6.90 -2.24 -28.38
N ASN A 208 6.81 -1.67 -27.17
CA ASN A 208 7.84 -0.75 -26.65
C ASN A 208 9.23 -1.41 -26.52
N ILE A 209 9.32 -2.71 -26.19
CA ILE A 209 10.61 -3.43 -26.12
C ILE A 209 11.10 -3.83 -27.52
N LEU A 210 10.19 -4.29 -28.38
CA LEU A 210 10.51 -4.63 -29.77
C LEU A 210 11.07 -3.41 -30.51
N TYR A 211 10.41 -2.26 -30.38
CA TYR A 211 10.84 -0.96 -30.93
C TYR A 211 12.20 -0.52 -30.38
N THR A 212 12.39 -0.57 -29.06
CA THR A 212 13.68 -0.29 -28.40
C THR A 212 14.82 -1.08 -29.03
N LYS A 213 14.63 -2.40 -29.23
CA LYS A 213 15.64 -3.28 -29.83
C LYS A 213 15.83 -3.05 -31.33
N ALA A 214 14.78 -2.67 -32.06
CA ALA A 214 14.84 -2.29 -33.47
C ALA A 214 15.61 -0.98 -33.69
N LEU A 215 15.32 0.05 -32.90
CA LEU A 215 15.93 1.38 -32.99
C LEU A 215 17.39 1.37 -32.51
N ALA A 216 17.70 0.73 -31.37
CA ALA A 216 19.08 0.58 -30.89
C ALA A 216 20.00 -0.15 -31.89
N ARG A 217 19.44 -1.11 -32.66
CA ARG A 217 20.14 -1.78 -33.76
C ARG A 217 20.34 -0.86 -34.96
N ARG A 218 19.30 -0.12 -35.37
CA ARG A 218 19.36 0.85 -36.47
C ARG A 218 20.40 1.95 -36.22
N LEU A 219 20.37 2.57 -35.05
CA LEU A 219 21.32 3.63 -34.66
C LEU A 219 22.77 3.15 -34.68
N ARG A 220 23.08 1.98 -34.11
CA ARG A 220 24.42 1.37 -34.21
C ARG A 220 24.82 1.10 -35.65
N ASN A 221 23.92 0.52 -36.45
CA ASN A 221 24.20 0.24 -37.87
C ASN A 221 24.45 1.53 -38.68
N ALA A 222 23.93 2.68 -38.24
CA ALA A 222 24.18 4.01 -38.82
C ALA A 222 25.39 4.76 -38.23
N GLY A 223 26.11 4.18 -37.24
CA GLY A 223 27.23 4.82 -36.57
C GLY A 223 26.81 5.90 -35.55
N HIS A 224 25.68 5.70 -34.86
CA HIS A 224 25.16 6.59 -33.81
C HIS A 224 25.16 5.90 -32.45
N ASP A 225 26.30 5.28 -32.11
CA ASP A 225 26.50 4.46 -30.92
C ASP A 225 26.34 5.21 -29.58
N ARG A 226 26.28 6.56 -29.61
CA ARG A 226 26.07 7.39 -28.40
C ARG A 226 24.62 7.86 -28.23
N VAL A 227 23.69 7.33 -29.02
CA VAL A 227 22.23 7.42 -28.77
C VAL A 227 21.78 6.12 -28.11
N PHE A 228 21.63 6.14 -26.78
CA PHE A 228 21.32 4.94 -26.00
C PHE A 228 19.81 4.78 -25.85
N VAL A 229 19.26 3.63 -26.28
CA VAL A 229 17.81 3.38 -26.33
C VAL A 229 17.48 2.15 -25.50
N ASN A 230 16.78 2.31 -24.38
CA ASN A 230 16.50 1.21 -23.44
C ASN A 230 15.03 1.17 -23.01
N ALA A 231 14.55 -0.03 -22.70
CA ALA A 231 13.19 -0.26 -22.22
C ALA A 231 13.17 -0.53 -20.72
N VAL A 232 12.15 -0.03 -20.02
CA VAL A 232 12.04 -0.12 -18.56
C VAL A 232 10.66 -0.63 -18.15
N HIS A 233 10.60 -1.65 -17.29
CA HIS A 233 9.42 -1.98 -16.49
C HIS A 233 9.60 -1.37 -15.09
N PRO A 234 8.78 -0.37 -14.70
CA PRO A 234 8.96 0.37 -13.44
C PRO A 234 8.53 -0.42 -12.19
N GLY A 235 7.86 -1.56 -12.37
CA GLY A 235 7.33 -2.38 -11.28
C GLY A 235 5.82 -2.22 -11.08
N PHE A 236 5.33 -2.70 -9.94
CA PHE A 236 3.94 -2.51 -9.52
C PHE A 236 3.77 -1.16 -8.83
N CYS A 237 3.79 -0.09 -9.60
CA CYS A 237 3.71 1.28 -9.09
C CYS A 237 2.26 1.76 -8.93
N ILE A 238 2.02 2.58 -7.91
CA ILE A 238 0.74 3.27 -7.74
C ILE A 238 0.73 4.53 -8.63
N THR A 239 -0.06 4.52 -9.72
CA THR A 239 -0.10 5.62 -10.70
C THR A 239 -1.52 5.87 -11.24
N GLY A 240 -1.81 7.09 -11.70
CA GLY A 240 -3.07 7.45 -12.37
C GLY A 240 -3.22 6.93 -13.80
N ILE A 241 -2.45 5.91 -14.18
CA ILE A 241 -2.57 5.21 -15.47
C ILE A 241 -3.76 4.23 -15.43
N ASP A 242 -4.25 3.91 -14.23
CA ASP A 242 -5.26 2.89 -13.94
C ASP A 242 -6.72 3.40 -13.85
N ASP A 243 -6.98 4.69 -14.11
CA ASP A 243 -8.31 5.32 -13.97
C ASP A 243 -9.44 4.60 -14.75
N ASN A 244 -9.10 3.91 -15.85
CA ASN A 244 -10.04 3.19 -16.70
C ASN A 244 -10.21 1.68 -16.37
N VAL A 245 -9.42 1.11 -15.46
CA VAL A 245 -9.37 -0.36 -15.28
C VAL A 245 -10.71 -0.93 -14.81
N GLY A 246 -11.40 -0.18 -13.94
CA GLY A 246 -12.68 -0.57 -13.34
C GLY A 246 -13.84 -0.76 -14.32
N SER A 247 -13.83 -0.04 -15.45
CA SER A 247 -14.82 -0.22 -16.53
C SER A 247 -14.43 -1.33 -17.52
N THR A 248 -13.22 -1.88 -17.41
CA THR A 248 -12.60 -2.70 -18.46
C THR A 248 -12.46 -4.18 -18.08
N LEU A 249 -11.99 -4.47 -16.86
CA LEU A 249 -11.83 -5.85 -16.36
C LEU A 249 -12.97 -6.32 -15.45
N GLY A 250 -13.97 -5.46 -15.22
CA GLY A 250 -15.00 -5.68 -14.21
C GLY A 250 -14.44 -5.61 -12.77
N TYR A 251 -15.35 -5.61 -11.80
CA TYR A 251 -15.03 -5.28 -10.41
C TYR A 251 -14.03 -6.23 -9.75
N LEU A 252 -14.15 -7.55 -10.02
CA LEU A 252 -13.40 -8.58 -9.32
C LEU A 252 -11.92 -8.63 -9.73
N ALA A 253 -11.61 -8.57 -11.03
CA ALA A 253 -10.24 -8.59 -11.52
C ALA A 253 -9.53 -7.24 -11.27
N THR A 254 -10.25 -6.12 -11.39
CA THR A 254 -9.76 -4.80 -10.94
C THR A 254 -9.41 -4.81 -9.46
N THR A 255 -10.27 -5.39 -8.62
CA THR A 255 -10.03 -5.60 -7.18
C THR A 255 -8.78 -6.44 -6.91
N LEU A 256 -8.59 -7.54 -7.63
CA LEU A 256 -7.42 -8.42 -7.46
C LEU A 256 -6.11 -7.73 -7.84
N MET A 257 -6.10 -6.99 -8.95
CA MET A 257 -4.96 -6.15 -9.35
C MET A 257 -4.70 -5.01 -8.36
N ALA A 258 -5.74 -4.39 -7.80
CA ALA A 258 -5.59 -3.36 -6.76
C ALA A 258 -5.00 -3.92 -5.45
N ARG A 259 -5.38 -5.13 -5.03
CA ARG A 259 -4.78 -5.79 -3.85
C ARG A 259 -3.31 -6.08 -4.04
N THR A 260 -2.93 -6.68 -5.17
CA THR A 260 -1.52 -6.94 -5.49
C THR A 260 -0.72 -5.63 -5.63
N ARG A 261 -1.30 -4.57 -6.20
CA ARG A 261 -0.72 -3.21 -6.23
C ARG A 261 -0.55 -2.56 -4.85
N HIS A 262 -1.29 -2.98 -3.81
CA HIS A 262 -1.09 -2.47 -2.44
C HIS A 262 -0.17 -3.34 -1.56
N LEU A 263 -0.02 -4.64 -1.88
CA LEU A 263 0.89 -5.55 -1.18
C LEU A 263 2.31 -5.59 -1.76
N VAL A 264 2.46 -5.25 -3.05
CA VAL A 264 3.76 -5.16 -3.76
C VAL A 264 3.97 -3.74 -4.34
N GLY A 265 3.26 -2.76 -3.78
CA GLY A 265 3.18 -1.40 -4.27
C GLY A 265 4.47 -0.61 -4.08
N ARG A 266 5.17 -0.32 -5.17
CA ARG A 266 6.24 0.70 -5.20
C ARG A 266 5.62 2.09 -5.19
N SER A 267 6.27 3.04 -4.51
CA SER A 267 5.94 4.46 -4.70
C SER A 267 6.24 4.89 -6.13
N ALA A 268 5.76 6.07 -6.52
CA ALA A 268 6.11 6.61 -7.83
C ALA A 268 7.63 6.90 -7.93
N ALA A 269 8.28 7.33 -6.83
CA ALA A 269 9.72 7.55 -6.79
C ALA A 269 10.51 6.25 -6.98
N ASP A 270 10.19 5.19 -6.21
CA ASP A 270 10.85 3.87 -6.33
C ASP A 270 10.70 3.26 -7.73
N GLY A 271 9.60 3.58 -8.42
CA GLY A 271 9.34 3.15 -9.79
C GLY A 271 10.06 3.98 -10.86
N ALA A 272 10.35 5.26 -10.56
CA ALA A 272 11.10 6.13 -11.46
C ALA A 272 12.59 5.78 -11.51
N LEU A 273 13.17 5.19 -10.46
CA LEU A 273 14.60 4.86 -10.34
C LEU A 273 15.20 4.16 -11.57
N SER A 274 14.49 3.21 -12.17
CA SER A 274 15.00 2.44 -13.33
C SER A 274 14.90 3.22 -14.65
N SER A 275 13.93 4.13 -14.75
CA SER A 275 13.85 5.11 -15.84
C SER A 275 14.96 6.17 -15.70
N LEU A 276 15.21 6.63 -14.47
CA LEU A 276 16.28 7.59 -14.15
C LEU A 276 17.66 6.98 -14.41
N TYR A 277 17.94 5.73 -14.01
CA TYR A 277 19.18 5.03 -14.38
C TYR A 277 19.40 5.04 -15.89
N CYS A 278 18.38 4.69 -16.69
CA CYS A 278 18.49 4.71 -18.15
C CYS A 278 18.64 6.13 -18.74
N ALA A 279 18.09 7.15 -18.07
CA ALA A 279 18.09 8.54 -18.52
C ALA A 279 19.35 9.33 -18.10
N THR A 280 20.04 8.94 -17.03
CA THR A 280 21.09 9.77 -16.43
C THR A 280 22.38 9.03 -16.08
N SER A 281 22.34 7.72 -15.82
CA SER A 281 23.51 7.01 -15.29
C SER A 281 24.71 7.05 -16.25
N PRO A 282 25.92 7.40 -15.76
CA PRO A 282 27.16 7.29 -16.55
C PRO A 282 27.46 5.86 -17.00
N GLU A 283 26.95 4.85 -16.28
CA GLU A 283 27.13 3.44 -16.65
C GLU A 283 26.53 3.09 -18.01
N ILE A 284 25.49 3.81 -18.44
CA ILE A 284 24.87 3.59 -19.75
C ILE A 284 25.86 3.83 -20.89
N GLU A 285 26.77 4.82 -20.74
CA GLU A 285 27.83 5.07 -21.73
C GLU A 285 29.03 4.14 -21.50
N SER A 286 29.53 4.03 -20.27
CA SER A 286 30.78 3.30 -19.99
C SER A 286 30.66 1.80 -20.20
N LYS A 287 29.46 1.21 -20.04
CA LYS A 287 29.15 -0.20 -20.34
C LYS A 287 28.46 -0.38 -21.72
N ASN A 288 28.30 0.69 -22.50
CA ASN A 288 27.60 0.72 -23.79
C ASN A 288 26.24 0.00 -23.78
N LEU A 289 25.35 0.44 -22.88
CA LEU A 289 24.05 -0.20 -22.65
C LEU A 289 22.99 0.44 -23.55
N SER A 290 22.84 -0.11 -24.77
CA SER A 290 21.76 0.22 -25.69
C SER A 290 21.02 -1.05 -26.15
N GLY A 291 19.71 -0.95 -26.35
CA GLY A 291 18.81 -2.06 -26.71
C GLY A 291 18.47 -2.99 -25.52
N ARG A 292 18.73 -2.57 -24.28
CA ARG A 292 18.55 -3.39 -23.07
C ARG A 292 17.14 -3.27 -22.50
N TYR A 293 16.83 -4.14 -21.54
CA TYR A 293 15.57 -4.15 -20.81
C TYR A 293 15.86 -4.20 -19.30
N PHE A 294 15.40 -3.20 -18.58
CA PHE A 294 15.55 -3.08 -17.14
C PHE A 294 14.22 -3.29 -16.45
N VAL A 295 14.26 -3.96 -15.30
CA VAL A 295 13.13 -4.06 -14.36
C VAL A 295 13.40 -3.11 -13.17
N PRO A 296 12.60 -3.09 -12.08
CA PRO A 296 12.84 -2.19 -10.95
C PRO A 296 14.24 -2.31 -10.36
N ASP A 297 14.63 -1.32 -9.55
CA ASP A 297 15.93 -1.28 -8.87
C ASP A 297 17.15 -1.29 -9.82
N ALA A 298 16.95 -0.93 -11.10
CA ALA A 298 17.96 -0.86 -12.14
C ALA A 298 18.70 -2.20 -12.38
N HIS A 299 17.97 -3.32 -12.33
CA HIS A 299 18.49 -4.64 -12.74
C HIS A 299 18.18 -4.90 -14.22
N GLU A 300 19.18 -5.28 -15.03
CA GLU A 300 18.95 -5.75 -16.40
C GLU A 300 18.39 -7.18 -16.38
N LEU A 301 17.33 -7.45 -17.15
CA LEU A 301 16.83 -8.81 -17.38
C LEU A 301 16.60 -9.09 -18.86
N ARG A 302 16.57 -10.38 -19.21
CA ARG A 302 16.22 -10.84 -20.57
C ARG A 302 14.69 -10.80 -20.73
N PRO A 303 14.12 -10.03 -21.68
CA PRO A 303 12.68 -9.98 -21.91
C PRO A 303 12.18 -11.22 -22.66
N SER A 304 10.86 -11.31 -22.85
CA SER A 304 10.17 -12.48 -23.40
C SER A 304 10.73 -12.97 -24.76
N PRO A 305 10.57 -14.26 -25.11
CA PRO A 305 11.03 -14.79 -26.41
C PRO A 305 10.49 -14.03 -27.61
N TYR A 306 9.26 -13.51 -27.54
CA TYR A 306 8.70 -12.62 -28.55
C TYR A 306 9.45 -11.28 -28.64
N ALA A 307 9.77 -10.65 -27.51
CA ALA A 307 10.56 -9.41 -27.50
C ALA A 307 11.98 -9.61 -28.05
N MET A 308 12.53 -10.83 -27.94
CA MET A 308 13.83 -11.20 -28.48
C MET A 308 13.81 -11.63 -29.96
N ASN A 309 12.64 -11.88 -30.56
CA ASN A 309 12.51 -12.27 -31.96
C ASN A 309 12.83 -11.07 -32.89
N LYS A 310 13.88 -11.19 -33.71
CA LYS A 310 14.39 -10.09 -34.54
C LYS A 310 13.43 -9.74 -35.68
N GLU A 311 12.79 -10.74 -36.27
CA GLU A 311 11.89 -10.59 -37.42
C GLU A 311 10.63 -9.84 -37.01
N LEU A 312 10.13 -10.07 -35.79
CA LEU A 312 9.02 -9.34 -35.18
C LEU A 312 9.40 -7.90 -34.81
N GLN A 313 10.64 -7.65 -34.37
CA GLN A 313 11.16 -6.29 -34.14
C GLN A 313 11.16 -5.49 -35.46
N GLU A 314 11.69 -6.06 -36.54
CA GLU A 314 11.69 -5.42 -37.87
C GLU A 314 10.27 -5.21 -38.41
N ARG A 315 9.40 -6.23 -38.29
CA ARG A 315 8.01 -6.17 -38.75
C ARG A 315 7.19 -5.11 -37.99
N LEU A 316 7.40 -4.94 -36.68
CA LEU A 316 6.78 -3.87 -35.91
C LEU A 316 7.26 -2.49 -36.37
N TYR A 317 8.58 -2.31 -36.51
CA TYR A 317 9.14 -1.03 -36.91
C TYR A 317 8.59 -0.62 -38.28
N LYS A 318 8.65 -1.53 -39.27
CA LYS A 318 8.11 -1.28 -40.61
C LYS A 318 6.59 -1.05 -40.60
N TYR A 319 5.82 -1.80 -39.83
CA TYR A 319 4.37 -1.54 -39.70
C TYR A 319 4.09 -0.13 -39.18
N SER A 320 4.86 0.30 -38.18
CA SER A 320 4.71 1.62 -37.56
C SER A 320 5.09 2.73 -38.56
N GLU A 321 6.23 2.58 -39.24
CA GLU A 321 6.68 3.48 -40.30
C GLU A 321 5.67 3.58 -41.46
N ASP A 322 5.26 2.44 -42.04
CA ASP A 322 4.29 2.39 -43.15
C ASP A 322 2.94 3.02 -42.76
N PHE A 323 2.51 2.92 -41.50
CA PHE A 323 1.27 3.52 -41.01
C PHE A 323 1.33 5.05 -40.92
N MET A 324 2.49 5.61 -40.54
CA MET A 324 2.74 7.05 -40.46
C MET A 324 2.97 7.66 -41.84
N ALA A 325 3.77 7.00 -42.69
CA ALA A 325 4.10 7.48 -44.03
C ALA A 325 2.87 7.55 -44.95
N LYS A 326 1.95 6.56 -44.86
CA LYS A 326 0.62 6.60 -45.52
C LYS A 326 -0.28 7.76 -45.07
N ARG A 327 0.07 8.48 -44.00
CA ARG A 327 -0.63 9.67 -43.50
C ARG A 327 0.16 10.97 -43.78
N GLY A 328 1.31 10.90 -44.45
CA GLY A 328 2.19 12.05 -44.71
C GLY A 328 2.87 12.62 -43.45
N LEU A 329 2.91 11.85 -42.35
CA LEU A 329 3.45 12.31 -41.06
C LEU A 329 4.98 12.18 -40.98
N ILE A 330 5.55 11.26 -41.75
CA ILE A 330 6.98 11.04 -41.96
C ILE A 330 7.20 10.61 -43.43
N PRO A 331 8.42 10.70 -43.98
CA PRO A 331 8.74 10.09 -45.28
C PRO A 331 8.54 8.57 -45.27
N HIS A 332 8.25 7.97 -46.42
CA HIS A 332 8.56 6.55 -46.62
C HIS A 332 10.08 6.39 -46.55
N SER A 333 10.59 5.43 -45.76
CA SER A 333 12.00 5.35 -45.29
C SER A 333 12.44 6.57 -44.45
N SER A 334 11.76 6.79 -43.31
CA SER A 334 12.07 7.93 -42.41
C SER A 334 13.45 7.81 -41.79
N PHE A 335 13.86 6.59 -41.44
CA PHE A 335 15.15 6.33 -40.83
C PHE A 335 16.30 6.67 -41.80
N ASP A 336 16.27 6.13 -43.02
CA ASP A 336 17.34 6.35 -44.01
C ASP A 336 17.41 7.83 -44.46
N ALA A 337 16.27 8.49 -44.60
CA ALA A 337 16.21 9.93 -44.85
C ALA A 337 16.83 10.77 -43.71
N ALA A 338 16.62 10.38 -42.45
CA ALA A 338 17.26 11.03 -41.31
C ALA A 338 18.78 10.78 -41.25
N MET A 339 19.26 9.57 -41.58
CA MET A 339 20.69 9.23 -41.53
C MET A 339 21.52 9.88 -42.66
N THR A 340 20.91 10.17 -43.81
CA THR A 340 21.62 10.75 -44.97
C THR A 340 21.98 12.23 -44.82
N SER A 341 21.45 12.94 -43.80
CA SER A 341 21.69 14.36 -43.59
C SER A 341 23.05 14.71 -42.97
N ARG A 342 24.15 14.33 -43.65
CA ARG A 342 25.41 15.08 -43.57
C ARG A 342 25.34 16.24 -44.57
N THR A 343 25.71 17.44 -44.12
CA THR A 343 25.66 18.71 -44.87
C THR A 343 24.29 19.14 -45.43
N LEU A 344 23.46 19.74 -44.57
CA LEU A 344 22.60 20.87 -44.96
C LEU A 344 22.70 22.00 -43.94
N SER A 345 23.50 23.01 -44.27
CA SER A 345 23.50 24.32 -43.60
C SER A 345 22.34 25.17 -44.11
N SER A 346 21.61 25.83 -43.20
CA SER A 346 20.71 26.98 -43.44
C SER A 346 19.67 26.89 -44.58
N SER A 347 18.39 27.07 -44.22
CA SER A 347 17.20 27.16 -45.10
C SER A 347 16.48 25.84 -45.40
N PHE A 348 15.43 25.56 -44.62
CA PHE A 348 14.27 24.79 -45.11
C PHE A 348 13.17 25.80 -45.48
N PRO A 349 12.54 25.70 -46.68
CA PRO A 349 11.37 26.50 -47.01
C PRO A 349 10.15 26.02 -46.20
N GLY A 350 9.31 26.96 -45.74
CA GLY A 350 8.16 26.66 -44.91
C GLY A 350 7.05 25.94 -45.67
N ALA A 351 6.83 24.65 -45.37
CA ALA A 351 5.71 23.88 -45.90
C ALA A 351 4.43 24.11 -45.07
N THR A 352 3.65 25.14 -45.43
CA THR A 352 2.34 25.40 -44.83
C THR A 352 1.33 24.33 -45.27
N ILE A 353 0.99 23.40 -44.38
CA ILE A 353 -0.02 22.37 -44.65
C ILE A 353 -1.43 22.97 -44.46
N ASP A 354 -2.04 23.40 -45.56
CA ASP A 354 -3.46 23.83 -45.58
C ASP A 354 -4.39 22.62 -45.46
N PHE A 355 -5.40 22.73 -44.60
CA PHE A 355 -6.38 21.67 -44.30
C PHE A 355 -7.78 21.97 -44.86
N THR A 356 -7.89 22.56 -46.06
CA THR A 356 -9.18 22.85 -46.70
C THR A 356 -9.38 22.29 -48.12
N ARG A 357 -9.99 21.09 -48.23
CA ARG A 357 -11.03 20.65 -49.21
C ARG A 357 -11.18 19.12 -49.23
N GLY A 358 -12.26 18.62 -49.83
CA GLY A 358 -12.51 17.18 -49.97
C GLY A 358 -13.46 16.81 -51.11
N ASN A 359 -13.70 15.50 -51.25
CA ASN A 359 -14.58 14.79 -52.19
C ASN A 359 -14.20 14.73 -53.69
N ARG A 360 -14.36 13.51 -54.25
CA ARG A 360 -14.31 13.08 -55.66
C ARG A 360 -12.90 13.16 -56.32
N CYS A 361 -12.47 12.24 -57.19
CA CYS A 361 -13.20 11.37 -58.12
C CYS A 361 -12.70 9.89 -58.19
N GLN A 362 -13.34 9.08 -59.05
CA GLN A 362 -12.96 7.70 -59.43
C GLN A 362 -11.99 7.69 -60.64
N HIS A 363 -11.23 6.60 -60.87
CA HIS A 363 -11.26 5.78 -62.12
C HIS A 363 -10.24 4.60 -62.15
N HIS A 364 -10.25 3.82 -63.24
CA HIS A 364 -9.63 2.48 -63.42
C HIS A 364 -8.14 2.45 -63.83
N ALA A 365 -7.44 1.38 -63.42
CA ALA A 365 -6.70 0.39 -64.26
C ALA A 365 -6.28 -0.77 -63.32
N GLN A 366 -6.58 -2.07 -63.48
CA GLN A 366 -6.47 -3.07 -64.57
C GLN A 366 -5.04 -3.49 -64.99
N SER A 367 -4.75 -4.79 -64.80
CA SER A 367 -3.69 -5.64 -65.41
C SER A 367 -2.21 -5.20 -65.21
N HIS A 368 -1.23 -6.10 -64.99
CA HIS A 368 -1.04 -7.41 -65.63
C HIS A 368 -0.53 -8.53 -64.68
N SER A 369 -0.60 -9.76 -65.17
CA SER A 369 -0.06 -10.98 -64.57
C SER A 369 1.28 -11.39 -65.20
N ALA A 370 2.13 -12.05 -64.40
CA ALA A 370 3.21 -12.92 -64.89
C ALA A 370 3.51 -13.99 -63.84
N SER A 371 3.35 -15.26 -64.19
CA SER A 371 3.68 -16.41 -63.35
C SER A 371 4.68 -17.31 -64.08
N PHE A 372 5.72 -17.75 -63.38
CA PHE A 372 6.55 -18.87 -63.80
C PHE A 372 6.89 -19.76 -62.60
N SER A 373 7.12 -21.04 -62.88
CA SER A 373 7.16 -22.14 -61.91
C SER A 373 8.22 -23.19 -62.32
N HIS A 374 8.24 -24.32 -61.61
CA HIS A 374 9.19 -25.44 -61.67
C HIS A 374 10.45 -25.24 -60.80
N GLY A 375 10.89 -26.23 -60.02
CA GLY A 375 10.28 -27.56 -59.81
C GLY A 375 10.83 -28.34 -58.60
N ARG A 376 10.23 -29.51 -58.35
CA ARG A 376 10.72 -30.56 -57.42
C ARG A 376 11.17 -31.77 -58.26
N PRO A 377 12.07 -32.62 -57.71
CA PRO A 377 11.57 -33.88 -57.13
C PRO A 377 12.20 -34.26 -55.77
N GLN A 378 11.64 -35.30 -55.16
CA GLN A 378 12.22 -36.14 -54.09
C GLN A 378 12.29 -37.60 -54.66
N PRO A 379 12.49 -38.69 -53.88
CA PRO A 379 13.08 -38.89 -52.53
C PRO A 379 14.21 -39.95 -52.53
N CYS A 380 14.75 -40.31 -51.35
CA CYS A 380 15.22 -41.69 -51.07
C CYS A 380 15.51 -41.95 -49.58
N THR A 381 15.33 -43.21 -49.14
CA THR A 381 15.67 -43.83 -47.84
C THR A 381 15.81 -45.35 -48.08
N PRO A 382 16.13 -46.22 -47.08
CA PRO A 382 16.94 -46.10 -45.85
C PRO A 382 18.16 -47.06 -45.92
N ILE A 383 18.86 -47.34 -44.80
CA ILE A 383 19.49 -48.65 -44.47
C ILE A 383 20.01 -48.66 -43.01
N ASP A 384 19.89 -49.81 -42.33
CA ASP A 384 20.45 -50.09 -40.99
C ASP A 384 21.86 -50.69 -41.06
N ARG A 385 22.70 -50.52 -40.00
CA ARG A 385 23.09 -51.63 -39.08
C ARG A 385 24.21 -51.30 -38.06
N GLN A 386 24.15 -52.08 -36.96
CA GLN A 386 25.25 -52.57 -36.10
C GLN A 386 25.99 -51.64 -35.12
N SER A 387 25.72 -51.87 -33.83
CA SER A 387 26.70 -51.80 -32.72
C SER A 387 27.62 -53.04 -32.74
N PRO A 388 28.72 -53.10 -31.94
CA PRO A 388 28.58 -53.66 -30.57
C PRO A 388 29.55 -53.11 -29.48
N GLU A 389 29.31 -53.55 -28.22
CA GLU A 389 30.27 -53.74 -27.10
C GLU A 389 31.03 -52.53 -26.45
N ALA A 390 31.54 -52.59 -25.20
CA ALA A 390 31.06 -53.26 -23.95
C ALA A 390 31.91 -52.89 -22.69
N HIS A 391 31.25 -52.44 -21.60
CA HIS A 391 31.37 -52.91 -20.18
C HIS A 391 32.74 -53.05 -19.44
N PRO A 392 32.79 -53.47 -18.14
CA PRO A 392 31.94 -53.14 -16.97
C PRO A 392 32.75 -52.84 -15.67
N MET A 393 32.06 -52.47 -14.57
CA MET A 393 32.14 -53.02 -13.19
C MET A 393 31.42 -52.07 -12.20
N SER A 394 30.77 -52.48 -11.09
CA SER A 394 30.25 -53.80 -10.68
C SER A 394 29.25 -53.63 -9.51
N GLN A 395 28.22 -54.47 -9.41
CA GLN A 395 27.33 -54.60 -8.24
C GLN A 395 27.25 -56.06 -7.77
N ALA A 396 27.15 -56.27 -6.46
CA ALA A 396 26.43 -57.35 -5.74
C ALA A 396 26.53 -57.05 -4.21
N LEU A 397 25.69 -57.52 -3.27
CA LEU A 397 24.66 -58.57 -3.23
C LEU A 397 23.37 -58.11 -2.49
N LEU A 398 22.30 -58.90 -2.62
CA LEU A 398 21.02 -58.90 -1.86
C LEU A 398 20.95 -60.25 -1.05
N PRO A 399 19.83 -60.76 -0.41
CA PRO A 399 18.42 -60.31 -0.40
C PRO A 399 17.58 -60.51 0.92
N SER A 400 16.26 -60.22 0.81
CA SER A 400 15.09 -60.89 1.45
C SER A 400 14.89 -60.90 3.00
N THR A 401 13.93 -60.17 3.61
CA THR A 401 12.43 -60.33 3.73
C THR A 401 12.02 -60.56 5.24
N PRO A 402 10.75 -60.79 5.70
CA PRO A 402 10.08 -59.77 6.54
C PRO A 402 9.40 -60.26 7.86
N LEU A 403 8.67 -59.34 8.52
CA LEU A 403 7.59 -59.47 9.54
C LEU A 403 7.87 -59.18 11.03
N GLN A 404 7.00 -58.29 11.54
CA GLN A 404 6.38 -58.16 12.88
C GLN A 404 7.10 -57.64 14.14
N ASP A 405 6.36 -56.72 14.77
CA ASP A 405 6.14 -56.43 16.19
C ASP A 405 7.32 -56.27 17.18
N SER A 406 7.46 -55.04 17.70
CA SER A 406 6.98 -54.78 19.07
C SER A 406 6.88 -53.29 19.40
N THR A 407 6.00 -52.95 20.33
CA THR A 407 5.79 -51.59 20.86
C THR A 407 6.84 -51.23 21.90
N HIS A 408 7.38 -50.01 21.87
CA HIS A 408 7.64 -49.22 23.09
C HIS A 408 7.64 -47.72 22.76
N GLY A 409 6.97 -46.92 23.58
CA GLY A 409 6.81 -45.48 23.37
C GLY A 409 7.85 -44.64 24.12
N LEU A 410 8.15 -43.45 23.59
CA LEU A 410 8.88 -42.39 24.29
C LEU A 410 7.89 -41.27 24.63
N GLY A 411 7.41 -41.26 25.88
CA GLY A 411 6.64 -40.14 26.41
C GLY A 411 7.55 -38.98 26.77
N LEU A 412 7.42 -37.84 26.10
CA LEU A 412 7.99 -36.57 26.56
C LEU A 412 7.11 -36.03 27.69
N SER A 413 7.64 -36.06 28.91
CA SER A 413 6.95 -35.58 30.11
C SER A 413 6.83 -34.05 30.13
N ALA A 414 5.75 -33.55 30.72
CA ALA A 414 5.57 -32.12 30.93
C ALA A 414 6.63 -31.57 31.90
N ILE A 415 7.18 -30.40 31.57
CA ILE A 415 8.02 -29.62 32.50
C ILE A 415 7.08 -28.81 33.40
N PRO A 416 7.18 -28.93 34.74
CA PRO A 416 6.24 -28.30 35.66
C PRO A 416 6.46 -26.79 35.77
N ALA A 417 5.37 -26.05 36.00
CA ALA A 417 5.45 -24.66 36.46
C ALA A 417 5.97 -24.63 37.90
N ASN A 418 7.06 -23.89 38.14
CA ASN A 418 7.58 -23.66 39.49
C ASN A 418 8.34 -22.32 39.56
N ASP A 419 7.77 -21.32 40.24
CA ASP A 419 8.24 -19.92 40.22
C ASP A 419 9.47 -19.68 41.11
N ASN A 420 10.66 -19.95 40.58
CA ASN A 420 11.92 -19.50 41.20
C ASN A 420 12.17 -17.99 40.94
N PHE A 421 11.51 -17.16 41.76
CA PHE A 421 11.57 -15.69 41.73
C PHE A 421 12.99 -15.09 41.66
N SER A 422 13.99 -15.77 42.23
CA SER A 422 15.39 -15.33 42.25
C SER A 422 16.04 -15.20 40.86
N ASN A 423 15.68 -16.05 39.91
CA ASN A 423 16.29 -16.03 38.56
C ASN A 423 15.75 -14.92 37.65
N HIS A 424 14.65 -14.25 38.02
CA HIS A 424 14.08 -13.16 37.22
C HIS A 424 14.83 -11.83 37.36
N GLN A 425 15.59 -11.61 38.45
CA GLN A 425 16.30 -10.35 38.69
C GLN A 425 17.43 -10.13 37.66
N THR A 426 18.17 -11.18 37.31
CA THR A 426 19.33 -11.14 36.40
C THR A 426 18.92 -10.92 34.94
N LEU A 427 17.72 -11.36 34.54
CA LEU A 427 17.19 -11.19 33.18
C LEU A 427 16.84 -9.74 32.81
N ILE A 428 16.85 -8.82 33.78
CA ILE A 428 16.37 -7.43 33.62
C ILE A 428 17.52 -6.43 33.36
N THR A 429 18.78 -6.83 33.60
CA THR A 429 19.92 -5.89 33.59
C THR A 429 20.64 -5.77 32.25
N SER A 430 20.27 -6.52 31.22
CA SER A 430 20.92 -6.49 29.90
C SER A 430 20.78 -5.12 29.20
N ARG A 431 21.89 -4.66 28.60
CA ARG A 431 22.04 -3.31 28.01
C ARG A 431 22.66 -3.27 26.59
N SER A 432 23.03 -4.42 26.03
CA SER A 432 23.59 -4.52 24.67
C SER A 432 23.17 -5.83 24.00
N MET A 433 23.02 -5.77 22.68
CA MET A 433 22.82 -6.92 21.80
C MET A 433 23.94 -7.96 21.91
N ASP A 434 25.15 -7.57 22.34
CA ASP A 434 26.29 -8.50 22.51
C ASP A 434 26.04 -9.54 23.62
N GLN A 435 25.05 -9.34 24.50
CA GLN A 435 24.60 -10.32 25.50
C GLN A 435 23.61 -11.36 24.94
N PHE A 436 23.19 -11.22 23.68
CA PHE A 436 22.27 -12.13 23.00
C PHE A 436 22.92 -12.84 21.81
N CYS A 437 22.49 -14.07 21.53
CA CYS A 437 22.74 -14.78 20.29
C CYS A 437 21.51 -14.60 19.39
N VAL A 438 21.62 -13.83 18.31
CA VAL A 438 20.53 -13.66 17.33
C VAL A 438 20.46 -14.90 16.45
N MET A 439 19.30 -15.55 16.41
CA MET A 439 19.11 -16.83 15.71
C MET A 439 18.33 -16.69 14.40
N GLN A 440 17.35 -15.80 14.35
CA GLN A 440 16.44 -15.65 13.19
C GLN A 440 15.77 -14.26 13.21
N GLU A 441 15.62 -13.62 12.04
CA GLU A 441 14.70 -12.49 11.88
C GLU A 441 13.26 -13.03 11.74
N LEU A 442 12.36 -12.64 12.65
CA LEU A 442 10.96 -13.02 12.67
C LEU A 442 10.09 -12.12 11.78
N GLY A 443 10.54 -10.91 11.49
CA GLY A 443 9.86 -9.99 10.58
C GLY A 443 10.51 -8.62 10.50
N ASN A 444 10.40 -7.98 9.34
CA ASN A 444 10.99 -6.68 9.03
C ASN A 444 9.87 -5.70 8.62
N GLY A 445 9.53 -4.76 9.49
CA GLY A 445 8.40 -3.82 9.31
C GLY A 445 8.85 -2.37 9.16
N SER A 446 7.90 -1.47 8.90
CA SER A 446 8.13 -0.01 8.80
C SER A 446 8.75 0.57 10.09
N PHE A 447 8.32 0.09 11.26
CA PHE A 447 8.77 0.60 12.55
C PHE A 447 10.07 -0.03 13.07
N GLY A 448 10.41 -1.24 12.64
CA GLY A 448 11.54 -2.01 13.17
C GLY A 448 11.68 -3.42 12.59
N SER A 449 12.78 -4.09 12.91
CA SER A 449 12.98 -5.53 12.70
C SER A 449 12.80 -6.27 14.02
N VAL A 450 12.23 -7.48 13.97
CA VAL A 450 12.03 -8.35 15.14
C VAL A 450 12.90 -9.58 15.01
N PHE A 451 13.70 -9.89 16.03
CA PHE A 451 14.63 -11.01 16.03
C PHE A 451 14.31 -12.01 17.14
N LYS A 452 14.32 -13.31 16.82
CA LYS A 452 14.40 -14.40 17.78
C LYS A 452 15.83 -14.49 18.26
N ALA A 453 16.04 -14.30 19.56
CA ALA A 453 17.37 -14.28 20.15
C ALA A 453 17.41 -15.00 21.50
N GLN A 454 18.53 -15.65 21.80
CA GLN A 454 18.78 -16.33 23.07
C GLN A 454 19.68 -15.46 23.95
N HIS A 455 19.34 -15.24 25.21
CA HIS A 455 20.24 -14.57 26.15
C HIS A 455 21.40 -15.53 26.54
N LYS A 456 22.65 -15.10 26.31
CA LYS A 456 23.82 -16.00 26.31
C LYS A 456 24.09 -16.68 27.66
N GLU A 457 23.81 -15.99 28.77
CA GLU A 457 24.10 -16.49 30.12
C GLU A 457 23.00 -17.41 30.66
N SER A 458 21.73 -17.10 30.37
CA SER A 458 20.57 -17.80 30.96
C SER A 458 19.92 -18.81 30.03
N GLY A 459 20.30 -18.85 28.75
CA GLY A 459 19.70 -19.72 27.73
C GLY A 459 18.25 -19.35 27.35
N VAL A 460 17.65 -18.32 27.97
CA VAL A 460 16.25 -17.93 27.78
C VAL A 460 16.05 -17.27 26.41
N MET A 461 14.93 -17.61 25.76
CA MET A 461 14.56 -17.14 24.43
C MET A 461 13.66 -15.90 24.48
N PHE A 462 13.96 -14.90 23.64
CA PHE A 462 13.26 -13.62 23.57
C PHE A 462 12.96 -13.21 22.13
N ALA A 463 11.99 -12.30 21.98
CA ALA A 463 11.75 -11.55 20.75
C ALA A 463 12.25 -10.10 20.93
N ILE A 464 13.28 -9.71 20.19
CA ILE A 464 13.88 -8.37 20.28
C ILE A 464 13.43 -7.52 19.09
N LYS A 465 12.61 -6.50 19.34
CA LYS A 465 12.17 -5.51 18.34
C LYS A 465 13.18 -4.36 18.31
N LYS A 466 14.03 -4.32 17.28
CA LYS A 466 14.96 -3.22 16.98
C LYS A 466 14.23 -2.14 16.18
N MET A 467 14.06 -0.97 16.77
CA MET A 467 13.37 0.15 16.14
C MET A 467 14.25 0.83 15.09
N LYS A 468 13.68 1.15 13.92
CA LYS A 468 14.39 1.85 12.81
C LYS A 468 14.67 3.33 13.11
N LYS A 469 13.86 3.96 13.97
CA LYS A 469 14.11 5.33 14.45
C LYS A 469 15.26 5.35 15.46
N LYS A 470 16.20 6.28 15.28
CA LYS A 470 17.29 6.54 16.22
C LYS A 470 16.88 7.55 17.31
N PHE A 471 17.46 7.43 18.49
CA PHE A 471 17.16 8.22 19.69
C PHE A 471 18.45 8.74 20.35
N ALA A 472 18.37 9.90 21.02
CA ALA A 472 19.52 10.52 21.67
C ALA A 472 19.76 9.96 23.09
N SER A 473 18.70 9.75 23.87
CA SER A 473 18.74 9.28 25.25
C SER A 473 17.68 8.20 25.55
N GLN A 474 17.90 7.43 26.61
CA GLN A 474 16.90 6.47 27.11
C GLN A 474 15.66 7.17 27.70
N GLY A 475 15.78 8.45 28.08
CA GLY A 475 14.64 9.29 28.49
C GLY A 475 13.68 9.56 27.33
N ASP A 476 14.21 9.85 26.13
CA ASP A 476 13.41 9.99 24.91
C ASP A 476 12.63 8.70 24.61
N CYS A 477 13.26 7.54 24.82
CA CYS A 477 12.62 6.24 24.65
C CYS A 477 11.45 6.03 25.62
N ARG A 478 11.58 6.42 26.90
CA ARG A 478 10.46 6.42 27.87
C ARG A 478 9.34 7.39 27.52
N SER A 479 9.59 8.40 26.68
CA SER A 479 8.53 9.32 26.24
C SER A 479 7.54 8.67 25.27
N LEU A 480 7.93 7.59 24.58
CA LEU A 480 7.19 6.91 23.51
C LEU A 480 5.87 6.30 24.00
N LYS A 481 4.85 6.39 23.14
CA LYS A 481 3.50 5.86 23.41
C LYS A 481 3.50 4.33 23.55
N GLU A 482 4.24 3.63 22.69
CA GLU A 482 4.39 2.18 22.72
C GLU A 482 5.01 1.70 24.05
N VAL A 483 6.12 2.32 24.47
CA VAL A 483 6.78 2.01 25.75
C VAL A 483 5.87 2.31 26.94
N LYS A 484 5.25 3.49 26.99
CA LYS A 484 4.29 3.86 28.05
C LYS A 484 3.10 2.91 28.14
N ALA A 485 2.53 2.51 27.01
CA ALA A 485 1.43 1.55 26.98
C ALA A 485 1.88 0.18 27.52
N LEU A 486 3.02 -0.33 27.04
CA LEU A 486 3.58 -1.61 27.50
C LEU A 486 3.97 -1.60 28.98
N GLU A 487 4.49 -0.49 29.51
CA GLU A 487 4.78 -0.35 30.94
C GLU A 487 3.50 -0.27 31.79
N ALA A 488 2.46 0.46 31.33
CA ALA A 488 1.17 0.57 32.01
C ALA A 488 0.31 -0.72 31.96
N LEU A 489 0.55 -1.58 30.97
CA LEU A 489 -0.17 -2.83 30.72
C LEU A 489 0.63 -4.09 31.12
N ARG A 490 1.86 -3.94 31.66
CA ARG A 490 2.79 -5.04 32.00
C ARG A 490 2.18 -6.11 32.92
N SER A 491 1.19 -5.75 33.74
CA SER A 491 0.50 -6.67 34.66
C SER A 491 -0.81 -7.26 34.08
N GLY A 492 -1.07 -7.11 32.79
CA GLY A 492 -2.29 -7.58 32.14
C GLY A 492 -2.21 -9.03 31.67
N PRO A 493 -3.22 -9.89 31.91
CA PRO A 493 -3.34 -11.16 31.23
C PRO A 493 -3.57 -10.91 29.73
N HIS A 494 -3.05 -11.81 28.88
CA HIS A 494 -3.15 -11.73 27.42
C HIS A 494 -2.57 -10.45 26.77
N ILE A 495 -1.61 -9.80 27.43
CA ILE A 495 -0.76 -8.73 26.86
C ILE A 495 0.66 -9.27 26.67
N VAL A 496 1.32 -8.96 25.55
CA VAL A 496 2.72 -9.37 25.34
C VAL A 496 3.67 -8.63 26.29
N ARG A 497 4.43 -9.38 27.08
CA ARG A 497 5.28 -8.86 28.15
C ARG A 497 6.56 -8.21 27.61
N LEU A 498 6.63 -6.88 27.72
CA LEU A 498 7.90 -6.15 27.61
C LEU A 498 8.72 -6.36 28.90
N HIS A 499 9.76 -7.20 28.82
CA HIS A 499 10.66 -7.47 29.95
C HIS A 499 11.51 -6.23 30.25
N HIS A 500 12.26 -5.73 29.26
CA HIS A 500 13.08 -4.54 29.38
C HIS A 500 13.30 -3.88 28.01
N PHE A 501 13.94 -2.71 27.97
CA PHE A 501 14.41 -2.09 26.74
C PHE A 501 15.72 -1.33 26.97
N PHE A 502 16.57 -1.27 25.94
CA PHE A 502 17.86 -0.57 26.00
C PHE A 502 18.12 0.22 24.72
N LEU A 503 19.01 1.21 24.83
CA LEU A 503 19.44 2.09 23.75
C LEU A 503 20.93 1.82 23.48
N GLU A 504 21.25 1.30 22.31
CA GLU A 504 22.61 0.95 21.92
C GLU A 504 22.95 1.62 20.58
N LYS A 505 24.08 2.32 20.48
CA LYS A 505 24.53 2.98 19.23
C LYS A 505 23.45 3.93 18.63
N LYS A 506 22.61 4.53 19.50
CA LYS A 506 21.41 5.33 19.22
C LYS A 506 20.19 4.54 18.68
N GLU A 507 20.22 3.22 18.68
CA GLU A 507 19.14 2.34 18.22
C GLU A 507 18.41 1.69 19.42
N LEU A 508 17.08 1.82 19.45
CA LEU A 508 16.24 1.33 20.55
C LEU A 508 15.87 -0.15 20.33
N HIS A 509 16.16 -0.98 21.32
CA HIS A 509 15.85 -2.42 21.32
C HIS A 509 14.84 -2.71 22.44
N LEU A 510 13.67 -3.24 22.08
CA LEU A 510 12.62 -3.67 23.01
C LEU A 510 12.68 -5.19 23.17
N VAL A 511 12.79 -5.70 24.40
CA VAL A 511 12.94 -7.14 24.68
C VAL A 511 11.61 -7.69 25.20
N PHE A 512 10.94 -8.48 24.36
CA PHE A 512 9.67 -9.14 24.64
C PHE A 512 9.85 -10.63 24.92
N GLU A 513 8.88 -11.23 25.61
CA GLU A 513 8.71 -12.69 25.60
C GLU A 513 8.59 -13.22 24.16
N LEU A 514 9.14 -14.42 23.90
CA LEU A 514 9.02 -15.05 22.59
C LEU A 514 7.67 -15.76 22.46
N MET A 515 6.94 -15.45 21.38
CA MET A 515 5.74 -16.17 20.96
C MET A 515 6.05 -17.02 19.72
N GLU A 516 5.34 -18.13 19.51
CA GLU A 516 5.59 -19.06 18.40
C GLU A 516 5.19 -18.48 17.03
N GLY A 517 4.10 -17.70 16.99
CA GLY A 517 3.60 -17.05 15.78
C GLY A 517 2.49 -16.06 16.06
N ASN A 518 1.61 -15.84 15.09
CA ASN A 518 0.39 -15.03 15.23
C ASN A 518 -0.86 -15.70 14.61
N LEU A 519 -2.04 -15.17 14.90
CA LEU A 519 -3.30 -15.74 14.39
C LEU A 519 -3.39 -15.72 12.87
N TYR A 520 -2.78 -14.74 12.18
CA TYR A 520 -2.73 -14.74 10.71
C TYR A 520 -2.01 -15.97 10.14
N GLN A 521 -0.83 -16.30 10.70
CA GLN A 521 -0.09 -17.52 10.36
C GLN A 521 -0.92 -18.76 10.72
N LEU A 522 -1.46 -18.80 11.94
CA LEU A 522 -2.28 -19.92 12.41
C LEU A 522 -3.51 -20.18 11.52
N ILE A 523 -4.19 -19.15 11.02
CA ILE A 523 -5.31 -19.25 10.07
C ILE A 523 -4.83 -19.80 8.71
N LYS A 524 -3.74 -19.24 8.18
CA LYS A 524 -3.18 -19.57 6.87
C LYS A 524 -2.72 -21.03 6.79
N ASP A 525 -1.98 -21.49 7.79
CA ASP A 525 -1.31 -22.79 7.78
C ASP A 525 -2.28 -23.97 7.96
N ARG A 526 -3.57 -23.71 8.25
CA ARG A 526 -4.65 -24.71 8.24
C ARG A 526 -4.96 -25.28 6.85
N ASN A 527 -4.57 -24.61 5.77
CA ASN A 527 -4.93 -24.97 4.39
C ASN A 527 -6.43 -25.29 4.20
N GLY A 528 -7.30 -24.51 4.86
CA GLY A 528 -8.76 -24.67 4.80
C GLY A 528 -9.39 -25.60 5.84
N LYS A 529 -8.62 -26.37 6.63
CA LYS A 529 -9.16 -27.18 7.73
C LYS A 529 -9.59 -26.28 8.90
N ARG A 530 -10.90 -26.04 9.06
CA ARG A 530 -11.46 -25.14 10.10
C ARG A 530 -10.96 -25.48 11.51
N LEU A 531 -11.00 -24.49 12.40
CA LEU A 531 -10.74 -24.67 13.83
C LEU A 531 -12.02 -25.18 14.53
N GLU A 532 -11.86 -25.88 15.66
CA GLU A 532 -12.99 -26.28 16.49
C GLU A 532 -13.52 -25.06 17.27
N GLU A 533 -14.85 -24.96 17.42
CA GLU A 533 -15.48 -23.81 18.08
C GLU A 533 -15.01 -23.63 19.53
N SER A 534 -14.73 -24.74 20.24
CA SER A 534 -14.08 -24.77 21.55
C SER A 534 -12.77 -23.96 21.59
N ARG A 535 -11.91 -24.14 20.59
CA ARG A 535 -10.62 -23.45 20.48
C ARG A 535 -10.79 -21.99 20.05
N ILE A 536 -11.73 -21.71 19.14
CA ILE A 536 -12.08 -20.35 18.73
C ILE A 536 -12.61 -19.54 19.92
N ARG A 537 -13.47 -20.16 20.74
CA ARG A 537 -14.02 -19.57 21.95
C ARG A 537 -12.92 -19.20 22.94
N SER A 538 -12.02 -20.14 23.25
CA SER A 538 -10.91 -19.84 24.17
C SER A 538 -9.99 -18.74 23.63
N MET A 539 -9.70 -18.73 22.32
CA MET A 539 -8.97 -17.64 21.68
C MET A 539 -9.68 -16.28 21.83
N LEU A 540 -11.00 -16.20 21.60
CA LEU A 540 -11.74 -14.94 21.74
C LEU A 540 -11.88 -14.51 23.21
N PHE A 541 -12.06 -15.44 24.14
CA PHE A 541 -12.09 -15.17 25.59
C PHE A 541 -10.80 -14.48 26.03
N GLN A 542 -9.65 -15.01 25.63
CA GLN A 542 -8.33 -14.45 25.92
C GLN A 542 -8.14 -13.05 25.30
N ILE A 543 -8.55 -12.86 24.04
CA ILE A 543 -8.53 -11.54 23.36
C ILE A 543 -9.39 -10.53 24.13
N LEU A 544 -10.60 -10.92 24.55
CA LEU A 544 -11.53 -10.06 25.29
C LEU A 544 -11.02 -9.72 26.70
N ARG A 545 -10.34 -10.64 27.40
CA ARG A 545 -9.66 -10.36 28.69
C ARG A 545 -8.51 -9.35 28.50
N GLY A 546 -7.70 -9.52 27.45
CA GLY A 546 -6.64 -8.56 27.11
C GLY A 546 -7.20 -7.16 26.82
N LEU A 547 -8.25 -7.07 25.98
CA LEU A 547 -8.94 -5.81 25.70
C LEU A 547 -9.59 -5.22 26.95
N HIS A 548 -10.22 -6.02 27.82
CA HIS A 548 -10.76 -5.56 29.09
C HIS A 548 -9.68 -4.91 29.96
N HIS A 549 -8.50 -5.54 30.07
CA HIS A 549 -7.38 -4.97 30.81
C HIS A 549 -6.95 -3.62 30.21
N MET A 550 -6.77 -3.54 28.88
CA MET A 550 -6.43 -2.28 28.18
C MET A 550 -7.44 -1.17 28.44
N HIS A 551 -8.73 -1.47 28.24
CA HIS A 551 -9.81 -0.49 28.34
C HIS A 551 -9.98 -0.01 29.80
N SER A 552 -9.74 -0.89 30.79
CA SER A 552 -9.72 -0.51 32.22
C SER A 552 -8.63 0.52 32.57
N LYS A 553 -7.52 0.55 31.81
CA LYS A 553 -6.44 1.55 31.94
C LYS A 553 -6.68 2.82 31.11
N GLY A 554 -7.78 2.91 30.36
CA GLY A 554 -8.07 4.04 29.47
C GLY A 554 -7.23 4.07 28.19
N ILE A 555 -6.66 2.92 27.80
CA ILE A 555 -5.84 2.74 26.60
C ILE A 555 -6.66 1.97 25.56
N MET A 556 -6.73 2.48 24.33
CA MET A 556 -7.29 1.76 23.17
C MET A 556 -6.16 1.29 22.27
N HIS A 557 -6.28 0.08 21.71
CA HIS A 557 -5.26 -0.52 20.84
C HIS A 557 -5.27 0.13 19.46
N ARG A 558 -6.47 0.31 18.90
CA ARG A 558 -6.82 0.85 17.59
C ARG A 558 -6.37 0.00 16.39
N ASP A 559 -5.33 -0.83 16.51
CA ASP A 559 -4.83 -1.69 15.42
C ASP A 559 -5.00 -3.20 15.75
N MET A 560 -6.23 -3.61 16.04
CA MET A 560 -6.56 -5.01 16.29
C MET A 560 -6.72 -5.76 14.96
N LYS A 561 -5.88 -6.78 14.74
CA LYS A 561 -5.85 -7.62 13.53
C LYS A 561 -5.14 -8.96 13.83
N PRO A 562 -5.36 -10.05 13.07
CA PRO A 562 -4.76 -11.36 13.34
C PRO A 562 -3.22 -11.38 13.35
N GLU A 563 -2.56 -10.46 12.64
CA GLU A 563 -1.09 -10.31 12.66
C GLU A 563 -0.56 -9.81 14.01
N ASN A 564 -1.37 -9.01 14.74
CA ASN A 564 -1.04 -8.39 16.02
C ASN A 564 -1.51 -9.23 17.24
N LEU A 565 -2.09 -10.40 16.99
CA LEU A 565 -2.52 -11.36 18.00
C LEU A 565 -1.56 -12.55 17.99
N LEU A 566 -0.61 -12.53 18.91
CA LEU A 566 0.48 -13.49 19.01
C LEU A 566 0.00 -14.78 19.70
N VAL A 567 0.53 -15.93 19.28
CA VAL A 567 0.15 -17.24 19.81
C VAL A 567 1.33 -18.13 20.18
N THR A 568 1.13 -18.92 21.23
CA THR A 568 2.02 -20.00 21.70
C THR A 568 1.13 -21.11 22.25
N GLY A 569 1.15 -22.29 21.64
CA GLY A 569 0.20 -23.37 21.94
C GLY A 569 -1.27 -22.91 21.81
N ASP A 570 -1.96 -22.82 22.94
CA ASP A 570 -3.33 -22.29 23.07
C ASP A 570 -3.41 -20.91 23.76
N THR A 571 -2.26 -20.32 24.11
CA THR A 571 -2.20 -18.96 24.68
C THR A 571 -2.21 -17.90 23.58
N VAL A 572 -3.11 -16.93 23.67
CA VAL A 572 -3.16 -15.72 22.83
C VAL A 572 -2.73 -14.49 23.62
N LYS A 573 -1.94 -13.59 22.99
CA LYS A 573 -1.53 -12.29 23.56
C LYS A 573 -1.60 -11.15 22.54
N ILE A 574 -2.10 -9.99 22.97
CA ILE A 574 -2.15 -8.76 22.16
C ILE A 574 -0.75 -8.13 22.09
N GLY A 575 -0.33 -7.74 20.88
CA GLY A 575 0.96 -7.12 20.59
C GLY A 575 0.90 -5.98 19.56
N ASP A 576 2.06 -5.35 19.35
CA ASP A 576 2.30 -4.15 18.51
C ASP A 576 1.52 -2.88 18.88
N PHE A 577 1.82 -2.35 20.07
CA PHE A 577 1.24 -1.13 20.64
C PHE A 577 1.68 0.18 19.94
N GLY A 578 2.29 0.12 18.75
CA GLY A 578 2.78 1.29 18.01
C GLY A 578 1.70 2.33 17.67
N LEU A 579 0.44 1.91 17.59
CA LEU A 579 -0.72 2.77 17.35
C LEU A 579 -1.61 3.01 18.60
N ALA A 580 -1.24 2.50 19.78
CA ALA A 580 -1.99 2.67 21.01
C ALA A 580 -2.05 4.15 21.46
N ARG A 581 -3.16 4.57 22.09
CA ARG A 581 -3.38 5.97 22.49
C ARG A 581 -4.32 6.11 23.69
N GLU A 582 -4.06 7.08 24.56
CA GLU A 582 -4.88 7.42 25.72
C GLU A 582 -6.17 8.17 25.35
N LEU A 583 -7.25 7.88 26.07
CA LEU A 583 -8.60 8.45 25.86
C LEU A 583 -8.69 9.99 25.91
N LYS A 584 -7.77 10.67 26.63
CA LYS A 584 -7.85 12.12 26.89
C LYS A 584 -7.18 13.02 25.84
N SER A 585 -6.60 12.43 24.79
CA SER A 585 -5.83 13.19 23.80
C SER A 585 -6.73 13.92 22.78
N ARG A 586 -6.57 15.25 22.66
CA ARG A 586 -7.38 16.10 21.76
C ARG A 586 -7.26 15.67 20.28
N PRO A 587 -8.31 15.88 19.45
CA PRO A 587 -8.22 15.83 17.98
C PRO A 587 -7.27 16.92 17.43
N PRO A 588 -6.85 16.84 16.15
CA PRO A 588 -7.21 15.80 15.16
C PRO A 588 -6.52 14.46 15.42
N TYR A 589 -7.07 13.40 14.81
CA TYR A 589 -6.51 12.06 14.86
C TYR A 589 -5.69 11.77 13.60
N THR A 590 -4.57 11.07 13.76
CA THR A 590 -3.65 10.71 12.67
C THR A 590 -4.30 9.74 11.69
N THR A 591 -4.22 10.03 10.39
CA THR A 591 -4.72 9.18 9.31
C THR A 591 -4.21 7.75 9.43
N TYR A 592 -5.09 6.77 9.26
CA TYR A 592 -4.89 5.40 9.74
C TYR A 592 -4.27 4.48 8.68
N VAL A 593 -3.07 3.94 8.97
CA VAL A 593 -2.24 3.14 8.05
C VAL A 593 -2.12 1.69 8.54
N SER A 594 -3.23 0.93 8.45
CA SER A 594 -3.25 -0.52 8.70
C SER A 594 -4.46 -1.19 8.01
N THR A 595 -4.46 -2.52 8.00
CA THR A 595 -5.41 -3.42 7.31
C THR A 595 -6.86 -3.01 7.57
N ARG A 596 -7.58 -2.65 6.51
CA ARG A 596 -8.92 -2.04 6.60
C ARG A 596 -10.00 -2.97 7.14
N TRP A 597 -9.82 -4.28 6.97
CA TRP A 597 -10.87 -5.29 7.13
C TRP A 597 -11.47 -5.35 8.54
N TYR A 598 -10.68 -4.94 9.53
CA TYR A 598 -11.02 -4.93 10.96
C TYR A 598 -11.46 -3.54 11.48
N ARG A 599 -11.50 -2.51 10.62
CA ARG A 599 -11.89 -1.15 11.02
C ARG A 599 -13.40 -1.05 11.26
N ALA A 600 -13.79 -0.36 12.33
CA ALA A 600 -15.18 -0.11 12.68
C ALA A 600 -15.84 0.96 11.78
N PRO A 601 -17.18 0.94 11.59
CA PRO A 601 -17.92 1.87 10.74
C PRO A 601 -17.66 3.34 11.07
N GLU A 602 -17.55 3.70 12.34
CA GLU A 602 -17.27 5.06 12.82
C GLU A 602 -15.87 5.56 12.45
N VAL A 603 -14.90 4.66 12.26
CA VAL A 603 -13.54 5.00 11.80
C VAL A 603 -13.53 5.19 10.27
N LEU A 604 -14.25 4.33 9.55
CA LEU A 604 -14.36 4.37 8.09
C LEU A 604 -15.12 5.61 7.59
N LEU A 605 -16.16 6.01 8.32
CA LEU A 605 -16.95 7.21 8.04
C LEU A 605 -16.38 8.49 8.70
N GLN A 606 -15.10 8.46 9.10
CA GLN A 606 -14.35 9.63 9.58
C GLN A 606 -15.02 10.38 10.75
N CYS A 607 -15.57 9.65 11.73
CA CYS A 607 -16.19 10.28 12.89
C CYS A 607 -15.16 11.03 13.74
N ASN A 608 -15.49 12.28 14.10
CA ASN A 608 -14.64 13.16 14.91
C ASN A 608 -14.48 12.70 16.38
N SER A 609 -15.21 11.67 16.81
CA SER A 609 -15.12 11.09 18.15
C SER A 609 -15.43 9.59 18.08
N TYR A 610 -14.56 8.76 18.63
CA TYR A 610 -14.75 7.31 18.76
C TYR A 610 -14.08 6.79 20.03
N THR A 611 -14.50 5.60 20.49
CA THR A 611 -14.12 5.04 21.80
C THR A 611 -13.37 3.72 21.65
N TYR A 612 -13.11 3.02 22.76
CA TYR A 612 -12.62 1.65 22.80
C TYR A 612 -13.49 0.63 22.03
N ALA A 613 -14.74 0.99 21.67
CA ALA A 613 -15.63 0.15 20.86
C ALA A 613 -15.05 -0.24 19.49
N VAL A 614 -14.06 0.52 18.96
CA VAL A 614 -13.36 0.18 17.71
C VAL A 614 -12.54 -1.11 17.83
N ASP A 615 -11.97 -1.39 19.00
CA ASP A 615 -11.19 -2.61 19.26
C ASP A 615 -12.11 -3.84 19.36
N LEU A 616 -13.34 -3.63 19.81
CA LEU A 616 -14.35 -4.67 20.05
C LEU A 616 -15.05 -5.08 18.74
N TRP A 617 -15.29 -4.12 17.84
CA TRP A 617 -15.66 -4.41 16.46
C TRP A 617 -14.62 -5.30 15.78
N ALA A 618 -13.34 -4.93 15.89
CA ALA A 618 -12.25 -5.71 15.32
C ALA A 618 -12.23 -7.13 15.89
N ALA A 619 -12.39 -7.30 17.21
CA ALA A 619 -12.51 -8.62 17.84
C ALA A 619 -13.68 -9.45 17.26
N GLY A 620 -14.84 -8.85 17.02
CA GLY A 620 -15.98 -9.51 16.34
C GLY A 620 -15.64 -9.95 14.90
N THR A 621 -14.97 -9.10 14.12
CA THR A 621 -14.54 -9.46 12.75
C THR A 621 -13.47 -10.56 12.73
N ILE A 622 -12.58 -10.61 13.74
CA ILE A 622 -11.54 -11.63 13.90
C ILE A 622 -12.16 -12.97 14.32
N ALA A 623 -13.16 -12.97 15.19
CA ALA A 623 -13.88 -14.19 15.59
C ALA A 623 -14.52 -14.89 14.39
N ALA A 624 -15.22 -14.14 13.53
CA ALA A 624 -15.81 -14.67 12.29
C ALA A 624 -14.75 -15.18 11.29
N GLU A 625 -13.56 -14.57 11.26
CA GLU A 625 -12.43 -15.04 10.45
C GLU A 625 -11.81 -16.34 11.01
N LEU A 626 -11.72 -16.51 12.32
CA LEU A 626 -11.28 -17.77 12.94
C LEU A 626 -12.24 -18.94 12.65
N MET A 627 -13.55 -18.68 12.60
CA MET A 627 -14.58 -19.66 12.23
C MET A 627 -14.52 -20.11 10.77
N THR A 628 -14.24 -19.19 9.84
CA THR A 628 -14.34 -19.43 8.39
C THR A 628 -13.01 -19.61 7.68
N LEU A 629 -11.90 -19.26 8.34
CA LEU A 629 -10.57 -19.05 7.78
C LEU A 629 -10.55 -18.00 6.65
N LYS A 630 -11.47 -17.02 6.70
CA LYS A 630 -11.63 -15.96 5.70
C LYS A 630 -12.03 -14.63 6.36
N PRO A 631 -11.46 -13.48 5.97
CA PRO A 631 -11.84 -12.19 6.53
C PRO A 631 -13.32 -11.89 6.24
N LEU A 632 -14.10 -11.52 7.26
CA LEU A 632 -15.55 -11.27 7.16
C LEU A 632 -15.87 -10.07 6.23
N PHE A 633 -15.12 -8.98 6.37
CA PHE A 633 -15.31 -7.76 5.59
C PHE A 633 -14.04 -7.38 4.80
N PRO A 634 -13.73 -8.07 3.69
CA PRO A 634 -12.50 -7.82 2.94
C PRO A 634 -12.69 -6.66 1.96
N GLY A 635 -12.74 -5.42 2.45
CA GLY A 635 -12.92 -4.20 1.66
C GLY A 635 -11.65 -3.61 1.03
N ASN A 636 -11.81 -2.96 -0.12
CA ASN A 636 -10.74 -2.46 -1.00
C ASN A 636 -10.52 -0.94 -0.91
N SER A 637 -11.59 -0.19 -0.66
CA SER A 637 -11.60 1.23 -0.28
C SER A 637 -12.43 1.37 1.01
N ASP A 638 -12.40 2.52 1.66
CA ASP A 638 -13.21 2.76 2.86
C ASP A 638 -14.71 2.69 2.53
N VAL A 639 -15.09 3.11 1.31
CA VAL A 639 -16.45 2.95 0.74
C VAL A 639 -16.82 1.48 0.48
N ASP A 640 -15.94 0.68 -0.14
CA ASP A 640 -16.20 -0.76 -0.36
C ASP A 640 -16.21 -1.56 0.95
N GLN A 641 -15.49 -1.10 1.97
CA GLN A 641 -15.57 -1.67 3.32
C GLN A 641 -16.95 -1.42 3.94
N VAL A 642 -17.45 -0.18 3.92
CA VAL A 642 -18.80 0.14 4.45
C VAL A 642 -19.90 -0.54 3.63
N ASN A 643 -19.74 -0.67 2.30
CA ASN A 643 -20.65 -1.47 1.46
C ASN A 643 -20.69 -2.96 1.86
N ARG A 644 -19.53 -3.57 2.18
CA ARG A 644 -19.47 -4.97 2.60
C ARG A 644 -20.11 -5.18 3.97
N ILE A 645 -19.88 -4.26 4.89
CA ILE A 645 -20.55 -4.23 6.19
C ILE A 645 -22.08 -4.13 5.97
N GLY A 646 -22.52 -3.20 5.12
CA GLY A 646 -23.92 -3.09 4.70
C GLY A 646 -24.51 -4.36 4.08
N SER A 647 -23.73 -5.11 3.29
CA SER A 647 -24.19 -6.34 2.64
C SER A 647 -24.41 -7.54 3.57
N VAL A 648 -24.01 -7.45 4.85
CA VAL A 648 -24.20 -8.50 5.87
C VAL A 648 -25.01 -8.00 7.06
N LEU A 649 -24.78 -6.77 7.50
CA LEU A 649 -25.47 -6.18 8.66
C LEU A 649 -26.72 -5.39 8.28
N GLY A 650 -26.96 -5.19 6.99
CA GLY A 650 -28.04 -4.39 6.45
C GLY A 650 -27.76 -2.88 6.51
N ASN A 651 -28.76 -2.10 6.09
CA ASN A 651 -28.73 -0.65 6.10
C ASN A 651 -29.11 -0.10 7.50
N PRO A 652 -28.28 0.73 8.15
CA PRO A 652 -28.56 1.29 9.49
C PRO A 652 -29.60 2.43 9.51
N SER A 653 -30.27 2.71 8.39
CA SER A 653 -31.26 3.78 8.25
C SER A 653 -32.62 3.42 8.90
N PRO A 654 -33.14 4.24 9.84
CA PRO A 654 -34.47 4.02 10.43
C PRO A 654 -35.63 4.17 9.43
N ARG A 655 -35.38 4.72 8.24
CA ARG A 655 -36.43 5.00 7.24
C ARG A 655 -36.89 3.76 6.47
N LEU A 656 -36.16 2.65 6.53
CA LEU A 656 -36.53 1.37 5.89
C LEU A 656 -37.50 0.53 6.75
N LEU A 657 -38.05 1.12 7.81
CA LEU A 657 -39.05 0.51 8.69
C LEU A 657 -40.48 0.99 8.41
N ALA A 658 -40.73 1.73 7.32
CA ALA A 658 -42.06 2.17 6.91
C ALA A 658 -42.50 1.44 5.64
N ASP A 659 -43.76 1.01 5.59
CA ASP A 659 -44.38 0.49 4.37
C ASP A 659 -44.80 1.62 3.40
N SER A 660 -45.49 1.28 2.30
CA SER A 660 -46.01 2.24 1.32
C SER A 660 -47.06 3.23 1.85
N HIS A 661 -47.49 3.08 3.11
CA HIS A 661 -48.47 3.93 3.78
C HIS A 661 -47.89 4.69 4.98
N GLY A 662 -46.62 4.45 5.32
CA GLY A 662 -45.90 5.10 6.41
C GLY A 662 -45.95 4.37 7.75
N GLU A 663 -46.58 3.18 7.81
CA GLU A 663 -46.76 2.43 9.05
C GLU A 663 -45.53 1.55 9.38
N PRO A 664 -45.21 1.32 10.68
CA PRO A 664 -44.07 0.50 11.09
C PRO A 664 -44.17 -0.95 10.57
N MET A 665 -43.31 -1.28 9.60
CA MET A 665 -43.16 -2.63 9.08
C MET A 665 -42.76 -3.57 10.23
N ARG A 666 -43.52 -4.65 10.41
CA ARG A 666 -43.52 -5.49 11.62
C ARG A 666 -42.10 -5.82 12.11
N ALA A 667 -41.84 -5.57 13.38
CA ALA A 667 -40.52 -5.55 14.05
C ALA A 667 -39.79 -6.92 14.17
N ASN A 668 -40.07 -7.88 13.27
CA ASN A 668 -39.51 -9.23 13.27
C ASN A 668 -38.47 -9.48 12.15
N THR A 669 -38.01 -8.42 11.48
CA THR A 669 -36.78 -8.41 10.67
C THR A 669 -35.75 -7.52 11.35
N SER A 670 -35.19 -8.01 12.46
CA SER A 670 -34.11 -7.36 13.20
C SER A 670 -32.84 -7.30 12.35
N MET A 671 -32.54 -6.10 11.84
CA MET A 671 -31.34 -5.81 11.05
C MET A 671 -30.09 -6.16 11.87
N PRO A 672 -29.19 -7.07 11.43
CA PRO A 672 -28.17 -7.64 12.31
C PRO A 672 -27.22 -6.63 12.98
N GLY A 673 -26.92 -5.51 12.32
CA GLY A 673 -26.09 -4.43 12.91
C GLY A 673 -26.83 -3.35 13.70
N GLY A 674 -28.17 -3.39 13.75
CA GLY A 674 -28.99 -2.36 14.41
C GLY A 674 -29.10 -1.01 13.67
N GLU A 675 -29.87 -0.07 14.24
CA GLU A 675 -29.92 1.32 13.77
C GLU A 675 -28.62 2.08 14.08
N TRP A 676 -28.22 3.01 13.20
CA TRP A 676 -27.17 3.99 13.51
C TRP A 676 -27.38 5.32 12.76
N ARG A 677 -28.17 6.21 13.39
CA ARG A 677 -28.64 7.47 12.80
C ARG A 677 -27.51 8.45 12.46
N GLU A 678 -26.49 8.54 13.33
CA GLU A 678 -25.32 9.38 13.10
C GLU A 678 -24.46 8.84 11.94
N GLY A 679 -24.38 7.51 11.78
CA GLY A 679 -23.69 6.86 10.67
C GLY A 679 -24.24 7.23 9.30
N VAL A 680 -25.57 7.28 9.15
CA VAL A 680 -26.23 7.72 7.90
C VAL A 680 -25.91 9.19 7.59
N GLN A 681 -25.77 10.05 8.61
CA GLN A 681 -25.39 11.45 8.44
C GLN A 681 -23.88 11.64 8.16
N LEU A 682 -23.02 10.75 8.65
CA LEU A 682 -21.60 10.70 8.30
C LEU A 682 -21.42 10.22 6.85
N ALA A 683 -22.09 9.13 6.46
CA ALA A 683 -22.15 8.61 5.10
C ALA A 683 -22.57 9.68 4.08
N ALA A 684 -23.69 10.36 4.33
CA ALA A 684 -24.20 11.41 3.44
C ALA A 684 -23.19 12.56 3.24
N ARG A 685 -22.46 12.96 4.28
CA ARG A 685 -21.39 13.97 4.18
C ARG A 685 -20.22 13.53 3.30
N MET A 686 -19.94 12.23 3.24
CA MET A 686 -18.95 11.64 2.34
C MET A 686 -19.50 11.36 0.92
N ARG A 687 -20.71 11.86 0.60
CA ARG A 687 -21.45 11.57 -0.65
C ARG A 687 -21.70 10.07 -0.86
N PHE A 688 -21.88 9.34 0.24
CA PHE A 688 -22.10 7.91 0.27
C PHE A 688 -23.47 7.56 0.88
N SER A 689 -24.08 6.47 0.41
CA SER A 689 -25.32 5.91 0.94
C SER A 689 -25.12 4.40 1.17
N PHE A 690 -25.53 3.91 2.34
CA PHE A 690 -25.54 2.48 2.62
C PHE A 690 -26.41 1.73 1.58
N PRO A 691 -26.05 0.49 1.17
CA PRO A 691 -26.83 -0.29 0.22
C PRO A 691 -28.28 -0.49 0.65
N GLU A 692 -29.21 -0.45 -0.31
CA GLU A 692 -30.63 -0.80 -0.11
C GLU A 692 -30.91 -2.30 -0.34
N ALA A 693 -29.92 -3.04 -0.85
CA ALA A 693 -30.04 -4.47 -1.09
C ALA A 693 -30.17 -5.28 0.21
N ALA A 694 -30.93 -6.38 0.16
CA ALA A 694 -31.12 -7.28 1.29
C ALA A 694 -29.79 -7.80 1.85
N SER A 695 -29.66 -7.77 3.18
CA SER A 695 -28.50 -8.31 3.90
C SER A 695 -28.43 -9.84 3.75
N ARG A 696 -27.24 -10.35 3.45
CA ARG A 696 -26.91 -11.74 3.76
C ARG A 696 -26.88 -11.89 5.28
N SER A 697 -27.47 -12.95 5.82
CA SER A 697 -27.43 -13.14 7.28
C SER A 697 -25.99 -13.31 7.75
N LEU A 698 -25.71 -12.89 8.99
CA LEU A 698 -24.45 -13.24 9.64
C LEU A 698 -24.26 -14.76 9.68
N ARG A 699 -25.34 -15.53 9.86
CA ARG A 699 -25.35 -16.99 9.74
C ARG A 699 -24.88 -17.49 8.37
N ASP A 700 -25.26 -16.83 7.27
CA ASP A 700 -24.82 -17.23 5.92
C ASP A 700 -23.29 -17.03 5.75
N CYS A 701 -22.70 -16.13 6.53
CA CYS A 701 -21.27 -15.85 6.53
C CYS A 701 -20.49 -16.81 7.44
N ILE A 702 -21.05 -17.18 8.61
CA ILE A 702 -20.49 -18.14 9.56
C ILE A 702 -21.46 -19.34 9.79
N PRO A 703 -21.63 -20.25 8.81
CA PRO A 703 -22.73 -21.23 8.80
C PRO A 703 -22.63 -22.34 9.85
N ASP A 704 -21.43 -22.67 10.31
CA ASP A 704 -21.19 -23.74 11.30
C ASP A 704 -21.29 -23.23 12.75
N ALA A 705 -21.55 -21.94 12.95
CA ALA A 705 -21.51 -21.28 14.25
C ALA A 705 -22.74 -21.61 15.12
N SER A 706 -22.52 -21.94 16.39
CA SER A 706 -23.58 -22.09 17.39
C SER A 706 -24.33 -20.79 17.67
N GLU A 707 -25.57 -20.87 18.19
CA GLU A 707 -26.35 -19.68 18.60
C GLU A 707 -25.58 -18.78 19.59
N ASP A 708 -25.02 -19.38 20.65
CA ASP A 708 -24.19 -18.72 21.66
C ASP A 708 -23.04 -17.92 21.02
N SER A 709 -22.40 -18.45 19.97
CA SER A 709 -21.30 -17.80 19.25
C SER A 709 -21.77 -16.71 18.28
N LEU A 710 -22.92 -16.92 17.62
CA LEU A 710 -23.57 -15.95 16.73
C LEU A 710 -24.07 -14.72 17.49
N GLU A 711 -24.59 -14.91 18.70
CA GLU A 711 -24.99 -13.81 19.60
C GLU A 711 -23.77 -12.92 19.93
N ILE A 712 -22.64 -13.52 20.33
CA ILE A 712 -21.41 -12.79 20.63
C ILE A 712 -20.86 -12.04 19.42
N VAL A 713 -20.78 -12.67 18.24
CA VAL A 713 -20.29 -12.00 17.04
C VAL A 713 -21.23 -10.88 16.60
N SER A 714 -22.55 -11.09 16.69
CA SER A 714 -23.56 -10.06 16.39
C SER A 714 -23.47 -8.85 17.34
N GLY A 715 -23.35 -9.10 18.64
CA GLY A 715 -23.23 -8.05 19.66
C GLY A 715 -21.92 -7.25 19.56
N LEU A 716 -20.83 -7.88 19.11
CA LEU A 716 -19.56 -7.19 18.81
C LEU A 716 -19.61 -6.40 17.48
N LEU A 717 -20.56 -6.70 16.58
CA LEU A 717 -20.70 -6.07 15.26
C LEU A 717 -21.88 -5.08 15.16
N GLN A 718 -22.37 -4.53 16.26
CA GLN A 718 -23.37 -3.45 16.20
C GLN A 718 -22.78 -2.16 15.57
N TYR A 719 -23.55 -1.51 14.71
CA TYR A 719 -23.17 -0.26 14.04
C TYR A 719 -22.96 0.88 15.04
N GLU A 720 -23.98 1.20 15.85
CA GLU A 720 -23.91 2.24 16.89
C GLU A 720 -22.91 1.81 17.98
N PRO A 721 -21.80 2.54 18.19
CA PRO A 721 -20.75 2.13 19.12
C PRO A 721 -21.20 2.05 20.59
N ARG A 722 -22.33 2.66 20.95
CA ARG A 722 -22.95 2.55 22.29
C ARG A 722 -23.75 1.26 22.51
N ASN A 723 -24.23 0.64 21.42
CA ASN A 723 -25.01 -0.60 21.47
C ASN A 723 -24.12 -1.85 21.34
N ARG A 724 -22.88 -1.67 20.89
CA ARG A 724 -21.86 -2.71 20.74
C ARG A 724 -21.43 -3.24 22.11
N LEU A 725 -21.36 -4.56 22.27
CA LEU A 725 -20.95 -5.21 23.53
C LEU A 725 -19.60 -4.68 24.00
N THR A 726 -19.52 -4.25 25.26
CA THR A 726 -18.23 -4.03 25.93
C THR A 726 -17.49 -5.35 26.14
N SER A 727 -16.17 -5.31 26.30
CA SER A 727 -15.35 -6.49 26.61
C SER A 727 -15.86 -7.24 27.85
N LEU A 728 -16.31 -6.52 28.89
CA LEU A 728 -16.88 -7.13 30.10
C LEU A 728 -18.22 -7.82 29.82
N GLN A 729 -19.15 -7.16 29.10
CA GLN A 729 -20.44 -7.76 28.75
C GLN A 729 -20.28 -9.02 27.89
N ALA A 730 -19.38 -8.99 26.91
CA ALA A 730 -19.07 -10.15 26.08
C ALA A 730 -18.52 -11.31 26.93
N LEU A 731 -17.61 -11.05 27.87
CA LEU A 731 -17.04 -12.06 28.77
C LEU A 731 -18.06 -12.70 29.73
N HIS A 732 -19.22 -12.07 29.98
CA HIS A 732 -20.31 -12.65 30.78
C HIS A 732 -21.32 -13.48 29.97
N SER A 733 -21.13 -13.65 28.65
CA SER A 733 -22.03 -14.48 27.83
C SER A 733 -22.02 -15.96 28.25
N THR A 734 -23.18 -16.58 28.07
CA THR A 734 -23.39 -18.04 28.16
C THR A 734 -22.44 -18.83 27.28
N TRP A 735 -21.90 -18.28 26.18
CA TRP A 735 -20.94 -19.00 25.35
C TRP A 735 -19.68 -19.40 26.14
N PHE A 736 -19.12 -18.45 26.91
CA PHE A 736 -17.86 -18.59 27.64
C PHE A 736 -17.99 -19.38 28.95
N LYS A 737 -19.19 -19.82 29.36
CA LYS A 737 -19.49 -20.45 30.67
C LYS A 737 -18.62 -21.65 31.09
N ASN A 738 -17.85 -22.23 30.17
CA ASN A 738 -16.97 -23.38 30.40
C ASN A 738 -15.46 -23.04 30.31
N GLU A 739 -15.08 -21.76 30.16
CA GLU A 739 -13.66 -21.35 30.19
C GLU A 739 -13.15 -21.25 31.64
N PRO A 740 -11.91 -21.68 31.95
CA PRO A 740 -11.47 -21.95 33.32
C PRO A 740 -11.27 -20.71 34.22
N GLU A 741 -11.31 -19.49 33.68
CA GLU A 741 -11.08 -18.24 34.41
C GLU A 741 -12.35 -17.37 34.53
N VAL A 742 -13.55 -17.94 34.30
CA VAL A 742 -14.84 -17.22 34.39
C VAL A 742 -15.18 -16.83 35.83
N GLU A 743 -14.77 -17.61 36.83
CA GLU A 743 -14.91 -17.30 38.26
C GLU A 743 -14.22 -15.98 38.65
N ASP A 744 -12.99 -15.71 38.17
CA ASP A 744 -12.26 -14.46 38.44
C ASP A 744 -13.01 -13.23 37.92
N LEU A 745 -13.71 -13.36 36.80
CA LEU A 745 -14.49 -12.29 36.18
C LEU A 745 -15.74 -11.94 37.01
N ARG A 746 -16.34 -12.93 37.70
CA ARG A 746 -17.48 -12.71 38.62
C ARG A 746 -17.06 -11.82 39.79
N VAL A 747 -15.89 -12.07 40.38
CA VAL A 747 -15.32 -11.25 41.48
C VAL A 747 -15.07 -9.80 41.05
N LEU A 748 -14.64 -9.57 39.80
CA LEU A 748 -14.44 -8.22 39.27
C LEU A 748 -15.75 -7.43 39.13
N THR A 749 -16.86 -8.08 38.76
CA THR A 749 -18.18 -7.42 38.71
C THR A 749 -18.66 -6.90 40.06
N ASP A 750 -18.50 -7.68 41.14
CA ASP A 750 -18.93 -7.28 42.49
C ASP A 750 -18.17 -6.04 42.99
N ILE A 751 -16.89 -5.93 42.64
CA ILE A 751 -16.05 -4.78 42.97
C ILE A 751 -16.49 -3.53 42.20
N GLN A 752 -16.93 -3.66 40.94
CA GLN A 752 -17.38 -2.51 40.14
C GLN A 752 -18.77 -2.00 40.56
N HIS A 753 -19.66 -2.87 41.05
CA HIS A 753 -21.02 -2.49 41.46
C HIS A 753 -21.11 -1.94 42.89
N SER A 754 -20.13 -2.21 43.76
CA SER A 754 -20.07 -1.65 45.11
C SER A 754 -19.75 -0.13 45.12
N PRO A 755 -20.65 0.76 45.59
CA PRO A 755 -20.41 2.21 45.55
C PRO A 755 -19.25 2.67 46.45
N ASP A 756 -19.09 2.05 47.62
CA ASP A 756 -18.11 2.50 48.63
C ASP A 756 -16.67 2.10 48.27
N LYS A 757 -16.46 0.96 47.59
CA LYS A 757 -15.13 0.59 47.08
C LYS A 757 -14.62 1.57 46.01
N ARG A 758 -15.51 2.20 45.22
CA ARG A 758 -15.10 3.29 44.29
C ARG A 758 -14.51 4.49 45.04
N ARG A 759 -15.07 4.89 46.17
CA ARG A 759 -14.57 6.04 46.97
C ARG A 759 -13.16 5.80 47.50
N SER A 760 -12.85 4.59 47.95
CA SER A 760 -11.50 4.22 48.40
C SER A 760 -10.46 4.39 47.28
N MET A 761 -10.74 3.84 46.10
CA MET A 761 -9.82 3.92 44.95
C MET A 761 -9.57 5.36 44.48
N PHE A 762 -10.58 6.23 44.51
CA PHE A 762 -10.45 7.66 44.14
C PHE A 762 -9.97 8.59 45.28
N ALA A 763 -9.68 8.06 46.47
CA ALA A 763 -9.02 8.79 47.56
C ALA A 763 -7.49 8.77 47.40
N GLY A 764 -6.90 7.58 47.17
CA GLY A 764 -5.44 7.42 47.04
C GLY A 764 -4.81 8.24 45.91
N LEU A 765 -5.55 8.48 44.83
CA LEU A 765 -5.13 9.29 43.67
C LEU A 765 -5.10 10.82 43.92
N ARG A 766 -5.38 11.31 45.14
CA ARG A 766 -5.37 12.76 45.48
C ARG A 766 -4.16 13.19 46.31
N SER A 767 -3.25 12.28 46.66
CA SER A 767 -2.08 12.59 47.50
C SER A 767 -0.86 13.10 46.70
N ALA A 768 -1.02 13.39 45.40
CA ALA A 768 0.00 14.01 44.55
C ALA A 768 -0.45 15.41 44.11
N SER A 769 0.24 16.44 44.64
CA SER A 769 0.31 17.82 44.11
C SER A 769 -1.01 18.64 44.01
N PHE A 770 -1.40 19.26 45.12
CA PHE A 770 -1.96 20.63 45.11
C PHE A 770 -0.83 21.66 44.82
N LEU A 771 -1.06 22.92 44.42
CA LEU A 771 -2.27 23.71 44.09
C LEU A 771 -2.15 24.16 42.60
N LYS A 772 -2.75 25.20 41.97
CA LYS A 772 -3.68 26.33 42.21
C LYS A 772 -4.32 26.63 40.82
N GLU A 773 -5.44 27.29 40.55
CA GLU A 773 -6.60 27.88 41.27
C GLU A 773 -7.80 27.77 40.25
N GLY A 774 -9.06 28.20 40.44
CA GLY A 774 -9.68 29.06 41.44
C GLY A 774 -11.22 29.01 41.42
N LYS A 775 -11.89 30.14 41.10
CA LYS A 775 -13.34 30.38 41.31
C LYS A 775 -13.94 31.30 40.24
N ASP A 776 -15.26 31.47 40.08
CA ASP A 776 -16.45 31.05 40.87
C ASP A 776 -17.19 29.90 40.13
N ARG A 777 -18.52 29.71 39.93
CA ARG A 777 -19.81 30.36 40.31
C ARG A 777 -20.88 29.23 40.27
N LYS A 778 -21.64 28.90 41.33
CA LYS A 778 -22.96 29.44 41.72
C LYS A 778 -23.93 29.62 40.54
N ARG A 779 -25.16 29.07 40.49
CA ARG A 779 -26.05 28.28 41.40
C ARG A 779 -26.81 27.23 40.55
N GLY A 780 -27.53 26.21 41.03
CA GLY A 780 -27.79 25.70 42.39
C GLY A 780 -29.27 25.29 42.60
N LEU A 781 -29.54 24.29 43.47
CA LEU A 781 -30.85 23.89 44.05
C LEU A 781 -31.87 23.19 43.08
N SER A 782 -32.76 22.27 43.49
CA SER A 782 -32.99 21.60 44.80
C SER A 782 -33.99 20.42 44.76
N LEU A 783 -33.88 19.49 45.75
CA LEU A 783 -34.96 18.62 46.32
C LEU A 783 -35.61 17.57 45.38
N SER A 784 -36.17 16.44 45.85
CA SER A 784 -36.19 15.71 47.15
C SER A 784 -36.47 14.21 46.84
N LEU A 785 -35.83 13.21 47.47
CA LEU A 785 -36.16 12.61 48.78
C LEU A 785 -37.67 12.28 48.92
N ASN A 786 -38.10 11.08 49.32
CA ASN A 786 -37.64 10.38 50.53
C ASN A 786 -38.00 8.87 50.64
N GLY A 787 -37.31 8.16 51.55
CA GLY A 787 -37.79 6.96 52.28
C GLY A 787 -37.29 5.57 51.79
N THR A 788 -36.99 4.58 52.65
CA THR A 788 -36.78 4.52 54.13
C THR A 788 -36.09 3.16 54.45
N VAL A 789 -34.95 3.06 55.18
CA VAL A 789 -34.80 2.84 56.66
C VAL A 789 -35.21 1.40 57.10
N ASP A 790 -34.44 0.56 57.83
CA ASP A 790 -33.19 0.73 58.64
C ASP A 790 -32.43 -0.60 58.98
N LYS A 791 -31.10 -0.55 59.20
CA LYS A 791 -30.23 -1.22 60.25
C LYS A 791 -30.24 -2.76 60.55
N PRO A 792 -29.31 -3.33 61.39
CA PRO A 792 -27.91 -2.95 61.72
C PRO A 792 -26.86 -4.12 61.89
N ALA A 793 -25.59 -3.72 62.12
CA ALA A 793 -24.54 -4.33 62.99
C ALA A 793 -23.76 -5.64 62.63
N PHE A 794 -22.41 -5.56 62.62
CA PHE A 794 -21.53 -6.06 63.71
C PHE A 794 -20.12 -5.38 63.66
N ALA A 795 -19.15 -5.78 64.49
CA ALA A 795 -18.04 -4.90 64.94
C ALA A 795 -16.61 -5.51 65.03
N ALA A 796 -15.61 -4.62 65.30
CA ALA A 796 -14.18 -4.87 65.61
C ALA A 796 -13.29 -5.29 64.40
N VAL A 797 -11.96 -5.02 64.32
CA VAL A 797 -10.88 -5.10 65.32
C VAL A 797 -9.71 -4.10 65.07
N ALA A 798 -9.03 -3.69 66.16
CA ALA A 798 -7.66 -3.13 66.32
C ALA A 798 -7.21 -1.75 65.73
N LYS A 799 -6.42 -1.05 66.56
CA LYS A 799 -5.73 0.26 66.39
C LYS A 799 -4.22 0.09 66.07
N MET A 800 -3.53 1.25 65.96
CA MET A 800 -2.07 1.56 66.14
C MET A 800 -1.33 1.80 64.80
N THR A 801 -0.53 2.86 64.59
CA THR A 801 -0.08 4.06 65.37
C THR A 801 0.14 5.24 64.38
N ALA A 802 -0.04 6.54 64.71
CA ALA A 802 0.90 7.49 65.36
C ALA A 802 2.35 7.48 64.77
N GLU A 803 3.02 8.60 64.41
CA GLU A 803 2.63 10.02 64.24
C GLU A 803 3.64 10.74 63.26
N THR A 804 4.12 12.01 63.26
CA THR A 804 4.14 13.21 64.16
C THR A 804 4.54 14.51 63.39
N GLN A 805 4.30 15.69 63.98
CA GLN A 805 5.05 16.99 63.85
C GLN A 805 4.97 17.95 62.62
N HIS A 806 5.35 19.22 62.89
CA HIS A 806 5.27 20.45 62.06
C HIS A 806 6.65 21.10 61.86
N HIS A 807 6.77 22.08 60.93
CA HIS A 807 7.42 23.38 61.22
C HIS A 807 6.90 24.54 60.33
N ARG A 808 7.22 25.78 60.72
CA ARG A 808 6.98 27.08 60.04
C ARG A 808 8.31 27.88 60.09
N PRO A 809 8.51 29.01 59.37
CA PRO A 809 8.03 30.32 59.88
C PRO A 809 7.61 31.31 58.75
N ASP A 810 7.77 32.61 59.00
CA ASP A 810 7.09 33.75 58.38
C ASP A 810 8.11 34.79 57.82
N ASP A 811 7.65 35.89 57.19
CA ASP A 811 8.16 37.30 57.31
C ASP A 811 7.62 38.24 56.17
N VAL A 812 7.88 39.56 56.25
CA VAL A 812 7.03 40.65 55.69
C VAL A 812 7.84 41.86 55.11
N GLU A 813 7.13 42.80 54.46
CA GLU A 813 7.35 44.28 54.34
C GLU A 813 7.77 44.99 53.00
N ASP A 814 7.23 46.21 52.88
CA ASP A 814 7.57 47.47 52.16
C ASP A 814 7.58 47.72 50.61
N LEU A 815 6.50 48.39 50.16
CA LEU A 815 6.39 49.78 49.63
C LEU A 815 7.27 50.36 48.47
N GLN A 816 6.60 50.57 47.30
CA GLN A 816 6.48 51.79 46.42
C GLN A 816 7.43 53.01 46.46
N PRO A 817 7.43 53.92 45.43
CA PRO A 817 7.18 53.83 43.96
C PRO A 817 8.31 54.57 43.14
N PRO A 818 8.21 55.00 41.83
CA PRO A 818 7.31 56.06 41.29
C PRO A 818 6.85 55.85 39.80
N ASP A 819 6.38 56.91 39.13
CA ASP A 819 5.55 56.93 37.90
C ASP A 819 6.24 57.14 36.52
N HIS A 820 5.48 56.87 35.43
CA HIS A 820 5.24 57.73 34.22
C HIS A 820 5.41 57.15 32.78
N LEU A 821 4.48 57.61 31.91
CA LEU A 821 4.50 57.82 30.43
C LEU A 821 4.38 56.65 29.41
N GLU A 822 3.16 56.55 28.86
CA GLU A 822 2.78 56.50 27.42
C GLU A 822 3.63 55.75 26.36
N THR A 823 3.06 54.75 25.69
CA THR A 823 2.48 54.92 24.32
C THR A 823 1.70 53.69 23.81
N GLN A 824 0.80 53.96 22.85
CA GLN A 824 -0.38 53.19 22.41
C GLN A 824 -0.13 51.87 21.64
N PHE A 825 -1.15 51.00 21.65
CA PHE A 825 -1.31 49.83 20.76
C PHE A 825 -2.00 50.20 19.43
N GLY A 826 -1.83 49.35 18.40
CA GLY A 826 -2.64 49.38 17.18
C GLY A 826 -2.87 47.98 16.58
N LEU A 827 -4.13 47.56 16.45
CA LEU A 827 -4.59 46.37 15.73
C LEU A 827 -5.63 46.79 14.68
N PRO A 828 -5.68 46.16 13.48
CA PRO A 828 -6.79 46.35 12.54
C PRO A 828 -7.93 45.33 12.78
N GLU A 829 -9.18 45.77 12.66
CA GLU A 829 -10.39 44.93 12.77
C GLU A 829 -10.95 44.45 11.40
N ILE A 830 -12.05 43.68 11.45
CA ILE A 830 -12.71 43.01 10.31
C ILE A 830 -14.06 43.67 9.99
N SER A 831 -14.39 43.83 8.71
CA SER A 831 -15.77 44.13 8.23
C SER A 831 -15.93 43.80 6.72
N PRO A 832 -17.14 43.79 6.12
CA PRO A 832 -18.04 42.63 6.19
C PRO A 832 -18.44 42.08 4.78
N ILE A 833 -19.57 41.36 4.69
CA ILE A 833 -19.95 40.46 3.58
C ILE A 833 -20.96 41.11 2.59
N SER A 834 -21.02 40.56 1.35
CA SER A 834 -22.17 40.54 0.40
C SER A 834 -22.12 41.54 -0.78
N PRO A 835 -22.84 41.32 -1.90
CA PRO A 835 -22.66 40.18 -2.83
C PRO A 835 -22.69 40.59 -4.32
N PHE A 836 -22.27 39.72 -5.27
CA PHE A 836 -22.99 39.51 -6.55
C PHE A 836 -22.48 38.28 -7.33
N TRP A 837 -23.37 37.72 -8.16
CA TRP A 837 -23.03 36.93 -9.36
C TRP A 837 -23.48 37.77 -10.56
N ASN A 838 -22.60 38.03 -11.53
CA ASN A 838 -22.90 38.16 -12.98
C ASN A 838 -21.64 38.62 -13.74
N GLU A 839 -21.59 38.29 -15.04
CA GLU A 839 -20.66 38.81 -16.08
C GLU A 839 -19.14 38.65 -15.82
N ILE A 840 -18.63 37.43 -16.07
CA ILE A 840 -17.80 37.08 -17.26
C ILE A 840 -17.52 35.56 -17.28
#